data_AF-A0A7T8GRB8-F1
#
_entry.id   AF-A0A7T8GRB8-F1
#
_cell.length_a   1.000
_cell.length_b   1.000
_cell.length_c   1.000
_cell.angle_alpha   90.00
_cell.angle_beta   90.00
_cell.angle_gamma   90.00
#
_symmetry.space_group_name_H-M   'P 1'
#
loop_
_entity.id
_entity.type
_entity.pdbx_description
1 polymer ?
#
loop_
_entity_poly.entity_id
_entity_poly.type
_entity_poly.pdbx_seq_one_letter_code
_entity_poly.pdbx_strand_id
1 'polypeptide(L)'
;MARRDEQRRAEEQHHDTLAHRAARRDEQRRAEEQHHDTLAHRAARRDEHRRAEEQHHNTLAHRAARQSLQSCFGRITDIDDFLETEVPEEHKEHQLPSLQNTGKMCPHCDALLWSLERAGLCCENGKVDLDKMQDYPNLFKDLVLMSQNNLLQLNNSLAMASVGMDRVTMSGWDPSFKIKGKLYHAIGSLQPGQRNPNTYKYAQLFFLEPQEQHSRRVSRNPNLDEEVLLQLQEWLMANNSYVTSFKTALEIMGRAMEVVLDEKVRPSEEHRRRYNLPESCEIAVIIPGTEHVNNLDIRLYHRTDGLQQINELHRSYDPLCYVLIHPKGGDGYHRDIPHKVMPSNDRTNGAPRDRPKTVTASQYTRFRLQVRDPTRYFNQVLRLGKLTQQYMCDGFARQESGRMNYVRHHQKEIRAEKYSCAYDALHHEEGREAVGKMIILPPTITGSPRWYKEAFHNSMAVVRQMGCPDLFITFTCNPEWPEVKESLYPDERSSDRPDIICRVFNMKLQAMIDDIAKKHVLGRCKGYFGMVEYQKRGLPHAHLLFLLDERDKPRTPEEVNKLISAEIPDPLANPRLHSIITTNNLHGPCGPINGPRSPCMKDKKSCEKKYPKPFNSNTRVSQTDNPEYRRRVPEGLNNERFTHTKGRFTFDNSWVVPYNPFLSLKYNAHINCELVFSTKSVKYIHKYITKGSDRTMVRIRPEGDENANEAIDEISQYVDARHIGATEAVWRTFEFPLRHAYPSVEKLPLHLENEQQVLFQEGGLEEAVMAQSKTKLTAFFDVNAAAENPPQIIYPEVFKYYTWNGRRKTWMPRVQNRSRNCRDDPDSEVKSDTVGRLPIIGLTPNQIEHFHLRMLLYQVLAPTSFDNLRTYDGVTHATYQGACMARGLIDDDTEMDKAMDEAASVSFGHPLRLFFVQILLNAKPSNCVAFWERHKHDLMEDLLRRHRLSEPTEAVVHAVLRDVDEMLRAKGQSNRQLQLPEPNPELANQLTEARVLQEERHSGNEHGP
;
A
#
# COMPACT_ATOMS: atom_id res chain seq x y z
N MET A 1 54.31 55.90 59.86
CA MET A 1 53.68 54.61 60.23
C MET A 1 52.20 54.76 60.56
N ALA A 2 51.78 55.68 61.43
CA ALA A 2 50.37 55.83 61.86
C ALA A 2 49.31 55.93 60.73
N ARG A 3 49.54 56.71 59.65
CA ARG A 3 48.56 56.85 58.55
C ARG A 3 48.34 55.57 57.71
N ARG A 4 49.32 54.66 57.66
CA ARG A 4 49.18 53.38 56.91
C ARG A 4 48.40 52.33 57.69
N ASP A 5 48.42 52.39 59.02
CA ASP A 5 47.64 51.46 59.86
C ASP A 5 46.18 51.91 59.96
N GLU A 6 45.92 53.21 59.94
CA GLU A 6 44.56 53.76 59.96
C GLU A 6 43.81 53.46 58.65
N GLN A 7 44.51 53.53 57.51
CA GLN A 7 43.94 53.18 56.21
C GLN A 7 43.67 51.66 56.09
N ARG A 8 44.55 50.81 56.63
CA ARG A 8 44.33 49.35 56.65
C ARG A 8 43.14 48.94 57.51
N ARG A 9 42.97 49.56 58.69
CA ARG A 9 41.81 49.31 59.56
C ARG A 9 40.49 49.76 58.94
N ALA A 10 40.50 50.87 58.19
CA ALA A 10 39.33 51.34 57.47
C ALA A 10 38.94 50.41 56.29
N GLU A 11 39.94 49.87 55.58
CA GLU A 11 39.73 48.89 54.50
C GLU A 11 39.22 47.54 55.05
N GLU A 12 39.75 47.06 56.18
CA GLU A 12 39.27 45.84 56.85
C GLU A 12 37.82 46.02 57.34
N GLN A 13 37.48 47.14 57.98
CA GLN A 13 36.11 47.42 58.41
C GLN A 13 35.13 47.52 57.24
N HIS A 14 35.56 48.08 56.10
CA HIS A 14 34.73 48.14 54.91
C HIS A 14 34.50 46.75 54.31
N HIS A 15 35.53 45.91 54.30
CA HIS A 15 35.44 44.53 53.80
C HIS A 15 34.53 43.67 54.67
N ASP A 16 34.65 43.75 56.00
CA ASP A 16 33.76 43.03 56.94
C ASP A 16 32.30 43.49 56.81
N THR A 17 32.07 44.79 56.59
CA THR A 17 30.71 45.32 56.40
C THR A 17 30.09 44.81 55.09
N LEU A 18 30.88 44.67 54.03
CA LEU A 18 30.44 44.09 52.76
C LEU A 18 30.18 42.58 52.88
N ALA A 19 31.05 41.85 53.56
CA ALA A 19 30.88 40.42 53.82
C ALA A 19 29.59 40.15 54.63
N HIS A 20 29.32 40.96 55.66
CA HIS A 20 28.11 40.80 56.47
C HIS A 20 26.82 41.13 55.69
N ARG A 21 26.86 42.10 54.77
CA ARG A 21 25.72 42.40 53.88
C ARG A 21 25.49 41.32 52.83
N ALA A 22 26.54 40.69 52.32
CA ALA A 22 26.44 39.55 51.42
C ALA A 22 25.81 38.33 52.12
N ALA A 23 26.27 38.02 53.34
CA ALA A 23 25.73 36.91 54.13
C ALA A 23 24.22 37.06 54.41
N ARG A 24 23.75 38.27 54.77
CA ARG A 24 22.31 38.50 54.98
C ARG A 24 21.47 38.36 53.71
N ARG A 25 22.02 38.75 52.54
CA ARG A 25 21.32 38.59 51.26
C ARG A 25 21.20 37.12 50.86
N ASP A 26 22.21 36.31 51.15
CA ASP A 26 22.15 34.87 50.90
C ASP A 26 21.19 34.16 51.86
N GLU A 27 21.17 34.55 53.13
CA GLU A 27 20.22 34.02 54.11
C GLU A 27 18.76 34.36 53.73
N GLN A 28 18.52 35.59 53.26
CA GLN A 28 17.21 36.01 52.79
C GLN A 28 16.77 35.27 51.51
N ARG A 29 17.70 35.04 50.55
CA ARG A 29 17.43 34.21 49.36
C ARG A 29 17.07 32.77 49.72
N ARG A 30 17.82 32.13 50.64
CA ARG A 30 17.54 30.76 51.08
C ARG A 30 16.18 30.64 51.77
N ALA A 31 15.79 31.66 52.55
CA ALA A 31 14.47 31.70 53.17
C ALA A 31 13.33 31.87 52.14
N GLU A 32 13.54 32.69 51.10
CA GLU A 32 12.59 32.85 50.00
C GLU A 32 12.46 31.58 49.14
N GLU A 33 13.57 30.90 48.86
CA GLU A 33 13.59 29.60 48.15
C GLU A 33 12.85 28.53 48.94
N GLN A 34 13.10 28.39 50.25
CA GLN A 34 12.37 27.43 51.10
C GLN A 34 10.88 27.73 51.18
N HIS A 35 10.49 29.02 51.20
CA HIS A 35 9.09 29.40 51.18
C HIS A 35 8.42 29.07 49.85
N HIS A 36 9.14 29.28 48.73
CA HIS A 36 8.66 28.95 47.39
C HIS A 36 8.50 27.43 47.21
N ASP A 37 9.47 26.62 47.66
CA ASP A 37 9.40 25.16 47.63
C ASP A 37 8.24 24.63 48.48
N THR A 38 8.00 25.21 49.66
CA THR A 38 6.90 24.80 50.53
C THR A 38 5.53 25.11 49.90
N LEU A 39 5.41 26.24 49.20
CA LEU A 39 4.21 26.60 48.45
C LEU A 39 4.02 25.71 47.21
N ALA A 40 5.09 25.41 46.47
CA ALA A 40 5.09 24.50 45.34
C ALA A 40 4.67 23.08 45.77
N HIS A 41 5.17 22.60 46.90
CA HIS A 41 4.82 21.27 47.40
C HIS A 41 3.36 21.17 47.89
N ARG A 42 2.81 22.24 48.46
CA ARG A 42 1.37 22.34 48.81
C ARG A 42 0.48 22.46 47.56
N ALA A 43 0.91 23.17 46.53
CA ALA A 43 0.23 23.24 45.25
C ALA A 43 0.22 21.87 44.55
N ALA A 44 1.36 21.17 44.53
CA ALA A 44 1.49 19.82 43.97
C ALA A 44 0.54 18.82 44.64
N ARG A 45 0.40 18.83 45.97
CA ARG A 45 -0.55 17.93 46.67
C ARG A 45 -2.02 18.28 46.39
N ARG A 46 -2.35 19.56 46.21
CA ARG A 46 -3.72 19.99 45.83
C ARG A 46 -4.02 19.59 44.38
N ASP A 47 -3.05 19.71 43.49
CA ASP A 47 -3.19 19.29 42.10
C ASP A 47 -3.20 17.77 41.96
N GLU A 48 -2.48 17.02 42.80
CA GLU A 48 -2.56 15.55 42.86
C GLU A 48 -3.95 15.09 43.34
N HIS A 49 -4.51 15.74 44.36
CA HIS A 49 -5.88 15.48 44.82
C HIS A 49 -6.91 15.85 43.75
N ARG A 50 -6.75 16.99 43.06
CA ARG A 50 -7.62 17.41 41.94
C ARG A 50 -7.49 16.47 40.74
N ARG A 51 -6.28 16.00 40.40
CA ARG A 51 -6.02 14.99 39.34
C ARG A 51 -6.61 13.63 39.70
N ALA A 52 -6.62 13.24 40.97
CA ALA A 52 -7.29 12.02 41.43
C ALA A 52 -8.82 12.15 41.35
N GLU A 53 -9.37 13.31 41.72
CA GLU A 53 -10.79 13.63 41.55
C GLU A 53 -11.20 13.76 40.08
N GLU A 54 -10.35 14.31 39.22
CA GLU A 54 -10.55 14.41 37.76
C GLU A 54 -10.32 13.08 37.04
N GLN A 55 -9.40 12.21 37.49
CA GLN A 55 -9.34 10.82 37.05
C GLN A 55 -10.58 10.06 37.48
N HIS A 56 -11.09 10.30 38.69
CA HIS A 56 -12.36 9.75 39.13
C HIS A 56 -13.53 10.31 38.31
N HIS A 57 -13.52 11.61 37.98
CA HIS A 57 -14.56 12.28 37.19
C HIS A 57 -14.49 11.92 35.69
N ASN A 58 -13.30 11.73 35.10
CA ASN A 58 -13.09 11.22 33.75
C ASN A 58 -13.36 9.73 33.68
N THR A 59 -13.06 8.96 34.72
CA THR A 59 -13.51 7.56 34.83
C THR A 59 -15.03 7.55 34.93
N LEU A 60 -15.66 8.46 35.68
CA LEU A 60 -17.11 8.63 35.75
C LEU A 60 -17.72 9.19 34.48
N ALA A 61 -17.04 10.04 33.71
CA ALA A 61 -17.51 10.63 32.45
C ALA A 61 -17.30 9.69 31.27
N HIS A 62 -16.23 8.89 31.26
CA HIS A 62 -16.09 7.73 30.39
C HIS A 62 -17.05 6.62 30.79
N ARG A 63 -17.31 6.42 32.09
CA ARG A 63 -18.37 5.53 32.57
C ARG A 63 -19.75 6.12 32.29
N ALA A 64 -19.93 7.43 32.19
CA ALA A 64 -21.17 8.13 31.83
C ALA A 64 -21.39 8.21 30.31
N ALA A 65 -20.33 8.25 29.49
CA ALA A 65 -20.38 8.11 28.05
C ALA A 65 -20.55 6.63 27.66
N ARG A 66 -19.89 5.73 28.39
CA ARG A 66 -20.14 4.28 28.37
C ARG A 66 -21.54 3.98 28.90
N GLN A 67 -22.03 4.67 29.94
CA GLN A 67 -23.41 4.58 30.47
C GLN A 67 -24.42 5.35 29.64
N SER A 68 -24.03 6.30 28.78
CA SER A 68 -24.90 7.04 27.86
C SER A 68 -25.09 6.23 26.58
N LEU A 69 -24.03 5.61 26.08
CA LEU A 69 -24.10 4.59 25.02
C LEU A 69 -24.66 3.25 25.56
N GLN A 70 -24.38 2.87 26.81
CA GLN A 70 -25.09 1.79 27.54
C GLN A 70 -26.45 2.26 28.10
N SER A 71 -26.87 3.52 28.01
CA SER A 71 -28.26 3.91 28.33
C SER A 71 -29.09 3.97 27.06
N CYS A 72 -28.47 4.31 25.93
CA CYS A 72 -29.09 4.22 24.60
C CYS A 72 -29.12 2.77 24.07
N PHE A 73 -28.21 1.89 24.51
CA PHE A 73 -28.15 0.48 24.07
C PHE A 73 -27.88 -0.57 25.16
N GLY A 74 -27.74 -0.21 26.43
CA GLY A 74 -27.48 -1.18 27.52
C GLY A 74 -28.75 -1.80 28.10
N ARG A 75 -29.65 -2.22 27.21
CA ARG A 75 -30.53 -3.37 27.47
C ARG A 75 -30.13 -4.62 26.67
N ILE A 76 -28.95 -4.62 26.06
CA ILE A 76 -28.42 -5.82 25.41
C ILE A 76 -27.27 -6.32 26.28
N THR A 77 -27.66 -7.04 27.32
CA THR A 77 -26.75 -7.77 28.21
C THR A 77 -26.25 -9.07 27.57
N ASP A 78 -26.97 -9.55 26.57
CA ASP A 78 -26.75 -10.78 25.78
C ASP A 78 -27.20 -10.60 24.32
N ILE A 79 -26.57 -11.31 23.38
CA ILE A 79 -27.02 -11.38 21.99
C ILE A 79 -28.37 -12.08 21.86
N ASP A 80 -28.69 -12.99 22.77
CA ASP A 80 -30.01 -13.63 22.82
C ASP A 80 -31.11 -12.57 23.06
N ASP A 81 -30.87 -11.60 23.96
CA ASP A 81 -31.77 -10.44 24.13
C ASP A 81 -31.84 -9.59 22.84
N PHE A 82 -30.72 -9.39 22.14
CA PHE A 82 -30.70 -8.59 20.89
C PHE A 82 -31.50 -9.24 19.76
N LEU A 83 -31.41 -10.57 19.64
CA LEU A 83 -32.14 -11.34 18.63
C LEU A 83 -33.64 -11.38 18.93
N GLU A 84 -34.03 -11.17 20.19
CA GLU A 84 -35.41 -11.23 20.69
C GLU A 84 -36.05 -9.84 20.94
N THR A 85 -35.29 -8.74 20.87
CA THR A 85 -35.77 -7.38 21.22
C THR A 85 -35.77 -6.43 20.01
N GLU A 86 -36.78 -5.55 19.94
CA GLU A 86 -36.86 -4.52 18.92
C GLU A 86 -35.83 -3.38 19.16
N VAL A 87 -35.05 -3.04 18.13
CA VAL A 87 -33.98 -2.01 18.20
C VAL A 87 -34.57 -0.60 18.00
N PRO A 88 -34.14 0.44 18.72
CA PRO A 88 -34.60 1.82 18.49
C PRO A 88 -34.34 2.34 17.05
N GLU A 89 -35.30 3.10 16.49
CA GLU A 89 -35.30 3.57 15.09
C GLU A 89 -34.03 4.34 14.68
N GLU A 90 -33.53 5.22 15.56
CA GLU A 90 -32.30 6.03 15.35
C GLU A 90 -31.02 5.18 15.14
N HIS A 91 -31.12 3.88 15.35
CA HIS A 91 -30.03 2.93 15.29
C HIS A 91 -30.29 1.76 14.33
N LYS A 92 -31.47 1.70 13.72
CA LYS A 92 -31.83 0.65 12.77
C LYS A 92 -31.06 0.78 11.45
N GLU A 93 -30.69 1.99 11.01
CA GLU A 93 -29.98 2.18 9.74
C GLU A 93 -29.06 3.40 9.73
N HIS A 94 -27.87 3.24 9.15
CA HIS A 94 -27.08 4.36 8.67
C HIS A 94 -27.52 4.69 7.24
N GLN A 95 -28.60 5.45 7.12
CA GLN A 95 -29.10 5.94 5.85
C GLN A 95 -28.40 7.25 5.48
N LEU A 96 -27.83 7.31 4.28
CA LEU A 96 -27.32 8.55 3.71
C LEU A 96 -28.48 9.33 3.08
N PRO A 97 -28.40 10.67 3.08
CA PRO A 97 -29.35 11.48 2.32
C PRO A 97 -29.31 11.11 0.83
N SER A 98 -30.46 11.17 0.15
CA SER A 98 -30.55 11.06 -1.31
C SER A 98 -29.65 12.12 -1.96
N LEU A 99 -28.83 11.72 -2.94
CA LEU A 99 -27.95 12.66 -3.64
C LEU A 99 -28.74 13.71 -4.42
N GLN A 100 -29.87 13.30 -5.01
CA GLN A 100 -30.68 14.16 -5.87
C GLN A 100 -31.55 15.12 -5.04
N ASN A 101 -32.10 14.67 -3.92
CA ASN A 101 -33.03 15.48 -3.11
C ASN A 101 -32.33 16.32 -2.03
N THR A 102 -31.21 15.82 -1.49
CA THR A 102 -30.56 16.36 -0.29
C THR A 102 -29.05 16.51 -0.44
N GLY A 103 -28.52 16.28 -1.65
CA GLY A 103 -27.13 16.53 -1.98
C GLY A 103 -26.80 18.02 -1.91
N LYS A 104 -25.60 18.32 -1.40
CA LYS A 104 -25.05 19.68 -1.43
C LYS A 104 -24.54 19.96 -2.83
N MET A 105 -25.10 20.97 -3.48
CA MET A 105 -24.58 21.47 -4.75
C MET A 105 -23.27 22.22 -4.52
N CYS A 106 -22.22 21.86 -5.26
CA CYS A 106 -20.95 22.56 -5.22
C CYS A 106 -21.11 23.98 -5.79
N PRO A 107 -20.67 25.04 -5.08
CA PRO A 107 -20.85 26.42 -5.51
C PRO A 107 -19.96 26.82 -6.72
N HIS A 108 -19.03 25.96 -7.12
CA HIS A 108 -18.07 26.26 -8.18
C HIS A 108 -18.35 25.53 -9.51
N CYS A 109 -18.97 24.35 -9.47
CA CYS A 109 -19.12 23.51 -10.66
C CYS A 109 -20.46 22.77 -10.75
N ASP A 110 -21.41 23.11 -9.87
CA ASP A 110 -22.76 22.55 -9.79
C ASP A 110 -22.84 21.02 -9.58
N ALA A 111 -21.73 20.38 -9.22
CA ALA A 111 -21.70 18.95 -8.88
C ALA A 111 -22.49 18.68 -7.60
N LEU A 112 -23.30 17.63 -7.61
CA LEU A 112 -24.01 17.14 -6.43
C LEU A 112 -23.07 16.27 -5.59
N LEU A 113 -22.89 16.66 -4.33
CA LEU A 113 -22.08 15.96 -3.34
C LEU A 113 -22.93 15.52 -2.16
N TRP A 114 -22.62 14.38 -1.57
CA TRP A 114 -23.16 14.03 -0.26
C TRP A 114 -22.56 14.92 0.84
N SER A 115 -23.30 15.12 1.92
CA SER A 115 -22.88 15.99 3.03
C SER A 115 -21.58 15.56 3.72
N LEU A 116 -21.26 14.26 3.67
CA LEU A 116 -20.05 13.65 4.25
C LEU A 116 -18.86 13.67 3.27
N GLU A 117 -19.05 14.08 2.01
CA GLU A 117 -17.96 14.17 1.05
C GLU A 117 -17.14 15.44 1.23
N ARG A 118 -15.85 15.34 0.91
CA ARG A 118 -14.95 16.49 0.89
C ARG A 118 -15.39 17.51 -0.18
N ALA A 119 -15.46 18.79 0.18
CA ALA A 119 -15.85 19.87 -0.74
C ALA A 119 -15.01 19.91 -2.04
N GLY A 120 -13.74 19.50 -1.96
CA GLY A 120 -12.84 19.44 -3.09
C GLY A 120 -13.01 18.23 -4.02
N LEU A 121 -13.93 17.29 -3.75
CA LEU A 121 -14.05 16.02 -4.51
C LEU A 121 -14.38 16.22 -5.99
N CYS A 122 -15.07 17.30 -6.36
CA CYS A 122 -15.46 17.56 -7.74
C CYS A 122 -14.40 18.40 -8.48
N CYS A 123 -14.15 19.62 -8.02
CA CYS A 123 -13.37 20.64 -8.73
C CYS A 123 -12.15 21.18 -7.96
N GLU A 124 -11.68 20.47 -6.92
CA GLU A 124 -10.60 20.97 -6.03
C GLU A 124 -10.88 22.38 -5.47
N ASN A 125 -12.10 22.59 -4.95
CA ASN A 125 -12.57 23.89 -4.44
C ASN A 125 -12.47 25.00 -5.49
N GLY A 126 -12.89 24.72 -6.73
CA GLY A 126 -12.98 25.67 -7.84
C GLY A 126 -11.68 25.89 -8.63
N LYS A 127 -10.59 25.17 -8.30
CA LYS A 127 -9.33 25.24 -9.06
C LYS A 127 -9.45 24.62 -10.44
N VAL A 128 -10.28 23.59 -10.57
CA VAL A 128 -10.58 22.90 -11.83
C VAL A 128 -11.88 23.49 -12.38
N ASP A 129 -11.74 24.24 -13.47
CA ASP A 129 -12.84 24.88 -14.18
C ASP A 129 -12.75 24.42 -15.63
N LEU A 130 -13.49 23.37 -15.97
CA LEU A 130 -13.52 22.80 -17.32
C LEU A 130 -14.76 23.30 -18.04
N ASP A 131 -14.63 23.55 -19.34
CA ASP A 131 -15.77 23.88 -20.18
C ASP A 131 -16.86 22.81 -20.05
N LYS A 132 -18.08 23.29 -19.90
CA LYS A 132 -19.27 22.44 -19.96
C LYS A 132 -19.23 21.69 -21.28
N MET A 133 -19.48 20.38 -21.24
CA MET A 133 -19.57 19.64 -22.50
C MET A 133 -20.69 20.26 -23.34
N GLN A 134 -20.43 20.43 -24.63
CA GLN A 134 -21.37 21.07 -25.56
C GLN A 134 -22.76 20.41 -25.47
N ASP A 135 -23.81 21.20 -25.74
CA ASP A 135 -25.19 20.73 -25.66
C ASP A 135 -25.37 19.40 -26.40
N TYR A 136 -25.72 18.37 -25.61
CA TYR A 136 -25.89 17.02 -26.11
C TYR A 136 -27.08 17.00 -27.08
N PRO A 137 -26.91 16.56 -28.35
CA PRO A 137 -27.98 16.63 -29.34
C PRO A 137 -29.18 15.78 -28.92
N ASN A 138 -30.40 16.25 -29.22
CA ASN A 138 -31.63 15.54 -28.82
C ASN A 138 -31.68 14.12 -29.39
N LEU A 139 -31.30 13.93 -30.65
CA LEU A 139 -31.15 12.60 -31.27
C LEU A 139 -30.34 11.63 -30.38
N PHE A 140 -29.23 12.10 -29.80
CA PHE A 140 -28.39 11.29 -28.94
C PHE A 140 -28.99 11.13 -27.53
N LYS A 141 -29.69 12.13 -27.00
CA LYS A 141 -30.45 11.99 -25.73
C LYS A 141 -31.51 10.90 -25.86
N ASP A 142 -32.32 10.98 -26.92
CA ASP A 142 -33.42 10.06 -27.19
C ASP A 142 -32.87 8.65 -27.37
N LEU A 143 -31.78 8.49 -28.12
CA LEU A 143 -31.06 7.23 -28.24
C LEU A 143 -30.66 6.64 -26.89
N VAL A 144 -30.04 7.44 -26.01
CA VAL A 144 -29.58 6.99 -24.70
C VAL A 144 -30.76 6.56 -23.81
N LEU A 145 -31.90 7.23 -23.96
CA LEU A 145 -33.14 6.90 -23.25
C LEU A 145 -33.84 5.65 -23.81
N MET A 146 -33.72 5.38 -25.12
CA MET A 146 -34.43 4.29 -25.80
C MET A 146 -33.62 2.99 -25.95
N SER A 147 -32.29 3.06 -26.11
CA SER A 147 -31.44 1.95 -26.57
C SER A 147 -30.28 1.64 -25.63
N GLN A 148 -30.58 1.18 -24.42
CA GLN A 148 -29.55 0.99 -23.38
C GLN A 148 -28.59 -0.20 -23.60
N ASN A 149 -29.03 -1.29 -24.23
CA ASN A 149 -28.27 -2.55 -24.18
C ASN A 149 -27.09 -2.65 -25.17
N ASN A 150 -26.92 -1.70 -26.09
CA ASN A 150 -25.93 -1.79 -27.17
C ASN A 150 -25.06 -0.53 -27.38
N LEU A 151 -25.11 0.47 -26.49
CA LEU A 151 -24.41 1.75 -26.66
C LEU A 151 -22.89 1.62 -26.87
N LEU A 152 -22.26 0.64 -26.22
CA LEU A 152 -20.85 0.33 -26.42
C LEU A 152 -20.56 -0.16 -27.84
N GLN A 153 -21.38 -1.09 -28.36
CA GLN A 153 -21.22 -1.62 -29.70
C GLN A 153 -21.52 -0.55 -30.75
N LEU A 154 -22.54 0.27 -30.51
CA LEU A 154 -22.92 1.40 -31.35
C LEU A 154 -21.79 2.44 -31.43
N ASN A 155 -21.22 2.84 -30.29
CA ASN A 155 -20.06 3.72 -30.26
C ASN A 155 -18.88 3.14 -31.04
N ASN A 156 -18.54 1.87 -30.80
CA ASN A 156 -17.47 1.20 -31.53
C ASN A 156 -17.72 1.14 -33.04
N SER A 157 -18.99 1.01 -33.45
CA SER A 157 -19.37 1.00 -34.86
C SER A 157 -19.18 2.37 -35.51
N LEU A 158 -19.23 3.48 -34.77
CA LEU A 158 -19.11 4.86 -35.26
C LEU A 158 -17.75 5.50 -34.91
N ALA A 159 -16.88 4.83 -34.16
CA ALA A 159 -15.59 5.37 -33.73
C ALA A 159 -14.62 5.55 -34.90
N MET A 160 -13.75 6.55 -34.79
CA MET A 160 -12.71 6.87 -35.78
C MET A 160 -11.38 6.22 -35.44
N ALA A 161 -11.12 5.98 -34.16
CA ALA A 161 -9.97 5.22 -33.68
C ALA A 161 -10.42 3.96 -32.93
N SER A 162 -9.57 2.94 -33.00
CA SER A 162 -9.77 1.67 -32.32
C SER A 162 -9.25 1.73 -30.89
N VAL A 163 -9.92 1.00 -29.99
CA VAL A 163 -9.40 0.78 -28.63
C VAL A 163 -8.73 -0.60 -28.59
N GLY A 164 -7.40 -0.62 -28.46
CA GLY A 164 -6.60 -1.81 -28.26
C GLY A 164 -6.57 -2.20 -26.78
N MET A 165 -7.16 -3.35 -26.45
CA MET A 165 -7.08 -3.98 -25.13
C MET A 165 -7.49 -5.46 -25.19
N ASP A 166 -7.02 -6.25 -24.22
CA ASP A 166 -7.56 -7.57 -23.96
C ASP A 166 -8.76 -7.44 -23.01
N ARG A 167 -9.98 -7.69 -23.53
CA ARG A 167 -11.20 -7.71 -22.71
C ARG A 167 -11.32 -9.04 -21.98
N VAL A 168 -11.65 -8.98 -20.69
CA VAL A 168 -11.91 -10.18 -19.89
C VAL A 168 -13.40 -10.47 -19.87
N THR A 169 -13.80 -11.60 -20.44
CA THR A 169 -15.18 -12.12 -20.34
C THR A 169 -15.22 -13.30 -19.37
N MET A 170 -16.28 -13.39 -18.57
CA MET A 170 -16.51 -14.51 -17.65
C MET A 170 -17.79 -15.25 -18.03
N SER A 171 -17.75 -16.58 -18.09
CA SER A 171 -18.91 -17.39 -18.47
C SER A 171 -19.99 -17.33 -17.37
N GLY A 172 -21.23 -17.02 -17.78
CA GLY A 172 -22.42 -17.00 -16.91
C GLY A 172 -22.58 -15.75 -16.03
N TRP A 173 -21.71 -14.73 -16.18
CA TRP A 173 -21.78 -13.51 -15.36
C TRP A 173 -20.97 -12.36 -16.00
N ASP A 174 -21.59 -11.22 -16.34
CA ASP A 174 -20.84 -10.01 -16.75
C ASP A 174 -21.55 -8.65 -16.50
N PRO A 175 -21.53 -8.11 -15.27
CA PRO A 175 -22.01 -6.78 -14.96
C PRO A 175 -20.93 -5.67 -14.92
N SER A 176 -19.61 -5.96 -15.04
CA SER A 176 -18.55 -4.94 -14.89
C SER A 176 -17.46 -5.02 -15.95
N PHE A 177 -17.15 -3.90 -16.62
CA PHE A 177 -16.08 -3.77 -17.61
C PHE A 177 -14.70 -3.97 -16.96
N LYS A 178 -13.88 -4.83 -17.56
CA LYS A 178 -12.54 -5.17 -17.09
C LYS A 178 -11.53 -5.16 -18.23
N ILE A 179 -10.39 -4.53 -17.98
CA ILE A 179 -9.27 -4.48 -18.91
C ILE A 179 -8.14 -5.39 -18.44
N LYS A 180 -7.44 -6.01 -19.38
CA LYS A 180 -6.17 -6.71 -19.18
C LYS A 180 -5.08 -6.05 -20.02
N GLY A 181 -3.91 -5.87 -19.43
CA GLY A 181 -2.75 -5.31 -20.11
C GLY A 181 -2.86 -3.81 -20.36
N LYS A 182 -2.05 -3.31 -21.30
CA LYS A 182 -2.02 -1.88 -21.66
C LYS A 182 -3.23 -1.52 -22.52
N LEU A 183 -4.03 -0.57 -22.05
CA LEU A 183 -5.06 0.09 -22.87
C LEU A 183 -4.40 1.16 -23.74
N TYR A 184 -4.70 1.17 -25.03
CA TYR A 184 -4.23 2.21 -25.96
C TYR A 184 -5.24 2.43 -27.08
N HIS A 185 -5.21 3.63 -27.68
CA HIS A 185 -5.98 3.93 -28.88
C HIS A 185 -5.07 3.88 -30.10
N ALA A 186 -5.59 3.34 -31.20
CA ALA A 186 -4.84 3.27 -32.45
C ALA A 186 -5.70 3.69 -33.64
N ILE A 187 -5.10 4.46 -34.53
CA ILE A 187 -5.71 4.97 -35.76
C ILE A 187 -4.95 4.41 -36.97
N GLY A 188 -5.68 4.09 -38.03
CA GLY A 188 -5.12 3.66 -39.32
C GLY A 188 -5.09 4.80 -40.33
N SER A 189 -4.64 4.51 -41.56
CA SER A 189 -4.76 5.47 -42.68
C SER A 189 -6.20 5.82 -43.00
N LEU A 190 -6.38 6.94 -43.72
CA LEU A 190 -7.70 7.38 -44.17
C LEU A 190 -8.31 6.46 -45.24
N GLN A 191 -7.50 5.78 -46.05
CA GLN A 191 -7.96 4.70 -46.95
C GLN A 191 -7.33 3.34 -46.58
N PRO A 192 -7.93 2.21 -47.00
CA PRO A 192 -7.36 0.89 -46.77
C PRO A 192 -5.94 0.76 -47.33
N GLY A 193 -5.10 0.02 -46.60
CA GLY A 193 -3.73 -0.27 -46.98
C GLY A 193 -3.63 -1.14 -48.24
N GLN A 194 -2.43 -1.21 -48.82
CA GLN A 194 -2.19 -1.87 -50.11
C GLN A 194 -2.37 -3.38 -50.04
N ARG A 195 -2.12 -4.01 -48.88
CA ARG A 195 -2.30 -5.47 -48.72
C ARG A 195 -3.77 -5.87 -48.63
N ASN A 196 -4.63 -4.97 -48.16
CA ASN A 196 -6.06 -5.24 -47.96
C ASN A 196 -6.93 -4.08 -48.47
N PRO A 197 -6.95 -3.80 -49.78
CA PRO A 197 -7.55 -2.58 -50.34
C PRO A 197 -9.07 -2.46 -50.16
N ASN A 198 -9.77 -3.57 -49.84
CA ASN A 198 -11.23 -3.61 -49.68
C ASN A 198 -11.69 -3.69 -48.21
N THR A 199 -10.78 -3.58 -47.26
CA THR A 199 -11.06 -3.78 -45.82
C THR A 199 -11.09 -2.45 -45.07
N TYR A 200 -12.20 -1.72 -45.18
CA TYR A 200 -12.43 -0.44 -44.49
C TYR A 200 -12.69 -0.63 -42.99
N LYS A 201 -12.03 0.12 -42.10
CA LYS A 201 -12.21 0.06 -40.63
C LYS A 201 -12.23 1.46 -40.00
N TYR A 202 -13.05 1.64 -38.96
CA TYR A 202 -13.14 2.88 -38.15
C TYR A 202 -13.29 4.15 -39.00
N ALA A 203 -12.35 5.11 -38.93
CA ALA A 203 -12.38 6.37 -39.69
C ALA A 203 -12.61 6.16 -41.20
N GLN A 204 -12.02 5.09 -41.78
CA GLN A 204 -12.10 4.80 -43.21
C GLN A 204 -13.54 4.58 -43.70
N LEU A 205 -14.45 4.17 -42.82
CA LEU A 205 -15.85 3.94 -43.16
C LEU A 205 -16.59 5.25 -43.43
N PHE A 206 -16.11 6.40 -42.95
CA PHE A 206 -16.76 7.70 -43.20
C PHE A 206 -16.48 8.28 -44.59
N PHE A 207 -15.58 7.66 -45.37
CA PHE A 207 -15.17 8.16 -46.68
C PHE A 207 -15.69 7.31 -47.86
N LEU A 208 -16.52 6.30 -47.58
CA LEU A 208 -17.24 5.56 -48.63
C LEU A 208 -18.51 6.30 -49.04
N GLU A 209 -19.14 5.86 -50.13
CA GLU A 209 -20.49 6.32 -50.49
C GLU A 209 -21.49 6.04 -49.35
N PRO A 210 -22.41 6.96 -49.00
CA PRO A 210 -23.28 6.84 -47.81
C PRO A 210 -23.99 5.48 -47.68
N GLN A 211 -24.49 4.94 -48.80
CA GLN A 211 -25.16 3.64 -48.85
C GLN A 211 -24.21 2.48 -48.52
N GLU A 212 -22.96 2.57 -48.98
CA GLU A 212 -21.93 1.58 -48.71
C GLU A 212 -21.42 1.67 -47.26
N GLN A 213 -21.30 2.88 -46.70
CA GLN A 213 -20.99 3.08 -45.27
C GLN A 213 -22.00 2.33 -44.41
N HIS A 214 -23.28 2.60 -44.65
CA HIS A 214 -24.41 2.05 -43.90
C HIS A 214 -24.45 0.52 -44.01
N SER A 215 -24.44 -0.02 -45.23
CA SER A 215 -24.44 -1.47 -45.49
C SER A 215 -23.28 -2.20 -44.80
N ARG A 216 -22.08 -1.61 -44.80
CA ARG A 216 -20.90 -2.21 -44.13
C ARG A 216 -20.99 -2.14 -42.60
N ARG A 217 -21.63 -1.12 -42.02
CA ARG A 217 -21.82 -1.04 -40.57
C ARG A 217 -22.91 -2.00 -40.09
N VAL A 218 -24.02 -2.10 -40.82
CA VAL A 218 -25.12 -3.05 -40.54
C VAL A 218 -24.62 -4.50 -40.64
N SER A 219 -23.93 -4.86 -41.73
CA SER A 219 -23.42 -6.23 -41.91
C SER A 219 -22.43 -6.67 -40.81
N ARG A 220 -21.67 -5.73 -40.23
CA ARG A 220 -20.76 -5.99 -39.11
C ARG A 220 -21.44 -6.00 -37.75
N ASN A 221 -22.63 -5.41 -37.65
CA ASN A 221 -23.35 -5.23 -36.40
C ASN A 221 -24.82 -5.61 -36.55
N PRO A 222 -25.13 -6.89 -36.86
CA PRO A 222 -26.49 -7.34 -37.16
C PRO A 222 -27.47 -7.19 -35.98
N ASN A 223 -26.97 -6.96 -34.76
CA ASN A 223 -27.76 -6.79 -33.55
C ASN A 223 -28.08 -5.32 -33.23
N LEU A 224 -27.60 -4.37 -34.03
CA LEU A 224 -27.91 -2.94 -33.88
C LEU A 224 -29.12 -2.56 -34.73
N ASP A 225 -29.89 -1.59 -34.24
CA ASP A 225 -30.99 -1.00 -35.00
C ASP A 225 -30.43 -0.23 -36.20
N GLU A 226 -30.90 -0.61 -37.38
CA GLU A 226 -30.44 -0.09 -38.65
C GLU A 226 -30.79 1.41 -38.82
N GLU A 227 -32.00 1.81 -38.45
CA GLU A 227 -32.47 3.18 -38.61
C GLU A 227 -31.70 4.13 -37.68
N VAL A 228 -31.51 3.70 -36.43
CA VAL A 228 -30.71 4.44 -35.45
C VAL A 228 -29.27 4.65 -35.93
N LEU A 229 -28.66 3.60 -36.48
CA LEU A 229 -27.28 3.66 -36.96
C LEU A 229 -27.13 4.63 -38.14
N LEU A 230 -28.11 4.63 -39.05
CA LEU A 230 -28.16 5.56 -40.18
C LEU A 230 -28.29 7.01 -39.70
N GLN A 231 -29.26 7.30 -38.82
CA GLN A 231 -29.50 8.64 -38.29
C GLN A 231 -28.24 9.22 -37.60
N LEU A 232 -27.55 8.40 -36.78
CA LEU A 232 -26.33 8.82 -36.10
C LEU A 232 -25.17 9.05 -37.06
N GLN A 233 -25.02 8.20 -38.08
CA GLN A 233 -23.99 8.36 -39.11
C GLN A 233 -24.18 9.67 -39.87
N GLU A 234 -25.39 9.92 -40.37
CA GLU A 234 -25.73 11.16 -41.10
C GLU A 234 -25.48 12.40 -40.23
N TRP A 235 -25.90 12.33 -38.96
CA TRP A 235 -25.68 13.42 -38.02
C TRP A 235 -24.19 13.69 -37.79
N LEU A 236 -23.38 12.65 -37.56
CA LEU A 236 -21.94 12.77 -37.36
C LEU A 236 -21.23 13.33 -38.60
N MET A 237 -21.61 12.90 -39.81
CA MET A 237 -21.03 13.45 -41.04
C MET A 237 -21.30 14.94 -41.21
N ALA A 238 -22.46 15.41 -40.76
CA ALA A 238 -22.85 16.81 -40.87
C ALA A 238 -22.28 17.70 -39.75
N ASN A 239 -22.03 17.16 -38.55
CA ASN A 239 -21.79 17.97 -37.35
C ASN A 239 -20.51 17.64 -36.57
N ASN A 240 -19.80 16.55 -36.88
CA ASN A 240 -18.59 16.19 -36.16
C ASN A 240 -17.35 16.81 -36.83
N SER A 241 -16.61 17.62 -36.08
CA SER A 241 -15.46 18.33 -36.61
C SER A 241 -14.35 17.43 -37.15
N TYR A 242 -14.09 16.28 -36.52
CA TYR A 242 -13.05 15.36 -37.01
C TYR A 242 -13.42 14.70 -38.32
N VAL A 243 -14.71 14.36 -38.52
CA VAL A 243 -15.17 13.78 -39.79
C VAL A 243 -14.97 14.79 -40.92
N THR A 244 -15.36 16.04 -40.70
CA THR A 244 -15.16 17.14 -41.65
C THR A 244 -13.67 17.34 -41.94
N SER A 245 -12.86 17.49 -40.89
CA SER A 245 -11.42 17.70 -41.03
C SER A 245 -10.74 16.54 -41.76
N PHE A 246 -11.03 15.28 -41.43
CA PHE A 246 -10.43 14.14 -42.14
C PHE A 246 -10.87 14.04 -43.61
N LYS A 247 -12.11 14.43 -43.92
CA LYS A 247 -12.57 14.52 -45.31
C LYS A 247 -11.76 15.56 -46.09
N THR A 248 -11.60 16.76 -45.52
CA THR A 248 -10.75 17.81 -46.11
C THR A 248 -9.29 17.34 -46.26
N ALA A 249 -8.73 16.64 -45.26
CA ALA A 249 -7.40 16.08 -45.34
C ALA A 249 -7.26 15.05 -46.47
N LEU A 250 -8.26 14.18 -46.65
CA LEU A 250 -8.29 13.20 -47.73
C LEU A 250 -8.33 13.87 -49.11
N GLU A 251 -9.09 14.96 -49.25
CA GLU A 251 -9.17 15.75 -50.48
C GLU A 251 -7.84 16.48 -50.80
N ILE A 252 -7.11 16.91 -49.78
CA ILE A 252 -5.80 17.58 -49.93
C ILE A 252 -4.66 16.59 -50.18
N MET A 253 -4.74 15.36 -49.65
CA MET A 253 -3.70 14.34 -49.77
C MET A 253 -3.58 13.81 -51.21
N GLY A 254 -2.60 14.33 -51.96
CA GLY A 254 -2.05 13.66 -53.14
C GLY A 254 -1.19 12.42 -52.80
N ARG A 255 -0.56 11.77 -53.80
CA ARG A 255 0.21 10.51 -53.62
C ARG A 255 1.43 10.59 -52.66
N ALA A 256 1.85 11.77 -52.18
CA ALA A 256 3.10 11.92 -51.42
C ALA A 256 3.07 13.04 -50.34
N MET A 257 1.95 13.24 -49.64
CA MET A 257 1.82 14.27 -48.59
C MET A 257 1.51 13.62 -47.23
N GLU A 258 2.16 14.08 -46.16
CA GLU A 258 1.84 13.72 -44.78
C GLU A 258 1.01 14.83 -44.12
N VAL A 259 -0.07 14.44 -43.47
CA VAL A 259 -0.96 15.37 -42.76
C VAL A 259 -0.90 15.08 -41.28
N VAL A 260 -0.80 16.12 -40.46
CA VAL A 260 -0.61 15.99 -39.02
C VAL A 260 -1.73 16.71 -38.28
N LEU A 261 -2.32 16.01 -37.31
CA LEU A 261 -3.08 16.64 -36.24
C LEU A 261 -2.06 17.07 -35.19
N ASP A 262 -1.73 18.35 -35.23
CA ASP A 262 -0.71 18.95 -34.38
C ASP A 262 -1.33 19.33 -33.02
N GLU A 263 -0.67 18.91 -31.93
CA GLU A 263 -1.13 19.14 -30.56
C GLU A 263 -1.12 20.64 -30.16
N LYS A 264 -0.27 21.45 -30.80
CA LYS A 264 0.22 22.74 -30.31
C LYS A 264 0.05 23.93 -31.25
N VAL A 265 -0.60 23.82 -32.41
CA VAL A 265 -0.71 24.95 -33.37
C VAL A 265 -1.16 26.25 -32.68
N ARG A 266 -0.15 27.05 -32.39
CA ARG A 266 -0.17 28.40 -31.87
C ARG A 266 1.20 28.97 -32.28
N PRO A 267 1.27 30.00 -33.12
CA PRO A 267 2.52 30.69 -33.34
C PRO A 267 3.01 31.23 -31.99
N SER A 268 4.26 30.95 -31.63
CA SER A 268 4.84 31.27 -30.32
C SER A 268 4.95 32.76 -30.00
N GLU A 269 4.66 33.64 -30.96
CA GLU A 269 4.95 35.09 -30.87
C GLU A 269 3.74 36.03 -30.85
N GLU A 270 2.48 35.56 -30.87
CA GLU A 270 1.32 36.47 -31.00
C GLU A 270 0.29 36.51 -29.85
N HIS A 271 -0.34 37.68 -29.74
CA HIS A 271 -1.15 38.14 -28.60
C HIS A 271 -2.50 37.43 -28.44
N ARG A 272 -2.82 37.03 -27.19
CA ARG A 272 -3.96 36.18 -26.74
C ARG A 272 -5.39 36.67 -27.07
N ARG A 273 -5.57 37.78 -27.80
CA ARG A 273 -6.87 38.43 -28.08
C ARG A 273 -7.16 38.63 -29.58
N ARG A 274 -6.28 38.18 -30.48
CA ARG A 274 -6.44 38.38 -31.94
C ARG A 274 -6.87 37.11 -32.69
N TYR A 275 -6.61 35.93 -32.10
CA TYR A 275 -7.11 34.63 -32.57
C TYR A 275 -7.73 33.89 -31.38
N ASN A 276 -8.99 33.45 -31.52
CA ASN A 276 -9.63 32.57 -30.53
C ASN A 276 -8.92 31.21 -30.53
N LEU A 277 -9.05 30.43 -29.44
CA LEU A 277 -8.80 28.99 -29.53
C LEU A 277 -9.61 28.45 -30.72
N PRO A 278 -9.04 27.65 -31.63
CA PRO A 278 -9.85 26.95 -32.61
C PRO A 278 -10.94 26.18 -31.84
N GLU A 279 -12.21 26.35 -32.22
CA GLU A 279 -13.32 25.59 -31.60
C GLU A 279 -13.25 24.09 -31.97
N SER A 280 -12.35 23.71 -32.89
CA SER A 280 -12.15 22.36 -33.43
C SER A 280 -10.70 22.07 -33.85
N CYS A 281 -10.40 20.79 -34.09
CA CYS A 281 -9.09 20.29 -34.53
C CYS A 281 -8.62 20.92 -35.86
N GLU A 282 -7.48 21.62 -35.83
CA GLU A 282 -6.82 22.14 -37.04
C GLU A 282 -5.89 21.09 -37.64
N ILE A 283 -5.95 20.96 -38.96
CA ILE A 283 -5.13 20.03 -39.72
C ILE A 283 -3.98 20.81 -40.35
N ALA A 284 -2.75 20.42 -40.02
CA ALA A 284 -1.54 20.96 -40.66
C ALA A 284 -1.05 20.00 -41.74
N VAL A 285 -0.67 20.55 -42.89
CA VAL A 285 -0.01 19.79 -43.97
C VAL A 285 1.48 20.01 -43.85
N ILE A 286 2.26 18.94 -43.66
CA ILE A 286 3.72 19.03 -43.56
C ILE A 286 4.34 18.65 -44.90
N ILE A 287 5.17 19.54 -45.44
CA ILE A 287 5.99 19.26 -46.63
C ILE A 287 7.23 18.47 -46.17
N PRO A 288 7.54 17.31 -46.79
CA PRO A 288 8.70 16.50 -46.42
C PRO A 288 10.00 17.33 -46.52
N GLY A 289 10.76 17.44 -45.41
CA GLY A 289 12.09 18.08 -45.40
C GLY A 289 12.30 19.27 -44.46
N THR A 290 11.33 19.63 -43.59
CA THR A 290 11.51 20.65 -42.53
C THR A 290 11.27 20.01 -41.14
N GLU A 291 12.12 20.33 -40.16
CA GLU A 291 12.23 19.56 -38.91
C GLU A 291 11.15 19.82 -37.84
N HIS A 292 11.03 18.82 -36.94
CA HIS A 292 10.37 18.76 -35.61
C HIS A 292 8.85 18.48 -35.56
N VAL A 293 8.44 17.27 -35.94
CA VAL A 293 7.16 16.69 -35.51
C VAL A 293 7.27 16.22 -34.05
N ASN A 294 6.35 16.65 -33.19
CA ASN A 294 6.34 16.32 -31.77
C ASN A 294 5.88 14.86 -31.57
N ASN A 295 6.40 14.16 -30.55
CA ASN A 295 6.02 12.78 -30.23
C ASN A 295 4.56 12.62 -29.75
N LEU A 296 3.82 13.73 -29.68
CA LEU A 296 2.42 13.80 -29.26
C LEU A 296 1.46 13.87 -30.46
N ASP A 297 1.95 14.23 -31.66
CA ASP A 297 1.11 14.48 -32.83
C ASP A 297 0.57 13.20 -33.48
N ILE A 298 -0.61 13.29 -34.10
CA ILE A 298 -1.21 12.18 -34.86
C ILE A 298 -0.93 12.38 -36.35
N ARG A 299 -0.33 11.38 -37.00
CA ARG A 299 0.01 11.41 -38.41
C ARG A 299 -1.05 10.66 -39.20
N LEU A 300 -1.69 11.38 -40.11
CA LEU A 300 -2.67 10.84 -41.04
C LEU A 300 -1.97 10.53 -42.36
N TYR A 301 -2.00 9.25 -42.70
CA TYR A 301 -1.48 8.73 -43.96
C TYR A 301 -2.62 8.48 -44.94
N HIS A 302 -2.37 8.76 -46.22
CA HIS A 302 -3.32 8.45 -47.29
C HIS A 302 -3.61 6.94 -47.36
N ARG A 303 -2.58 6.08 -47.46
CA ARG A 303 -2.68 4.61 -47.41
C ARG A 303 -1.47 3.99 -46.69
N THR A 304 -1.72 3.15 -45.70
CA THR A 304 -0.69 2.31 -45.04
C THR A 304 -1.35 1.08 -44.43
N ASP A 305 -0.60 -0.03 -44.36
CA ASP A 305 -1.06 -1.26 -43.71
C ASP A 305 -0.78 -1.25 -42.18
N GLY A 306 -0.08 -0.23 -41.66
CA GLY A 306 0.25 -0.07 -40.24
C GLY A 306 -0.78 0.73 -39.44
N LEU A 307 -0.80 0.53 -38.12
CA LEU A 307 -1.57 1.32 -37.17
C LEU A 307 -0.64 2.26 -36.40
N GLN A 308 -1.07 3.51 -36.23
CA GLN A 308 -0.40 4.47 -35.35
C GLN A 308 -1.09 4.48 -33.99
N GLN A 309 -0.32 4.33 -32.90
CA GLN A 309 -0.84 4.54 -31.56
C GLN A 309 -1.00 6.04 -31.28
N ILE A 310 -2.18 6.44 -30.79
CA ILE A 310 -2.45 7.80 -30.34
C ILE A 310 -1.90 7.97 -28.93
N ASN A 311 -1.19 9.07 -28.68
CA ASN A 311 -0.70 9.40 -27.36
C ASN A 311 -1.87 9.70 -26.40
N GLU A 312 -1.89 9.09 -25.22
CA GLU A 312 -2.95 9.25 -24.21
C GLU A 312 -3.11 10.69 -23.67
N LEU A 313 -2.14 11.56 -23.94
CA LEU A 313 -2.17 12.98 -23.54
C LEU A 313 -2.66 13.91 -24.65
N HIS A 314 -2.91 13.38 -25.85
CA HIS A 314 -3.38 14.16 -26.99
C HIS A 314 -4.87 14.51 -26.83
N ARG A 315 -5.24 15.76 -27.15
CA ARG A 315 -6.62 16.26 -26.99
C ARG A 315 -7.68 15.46 -27.77
N SER A 316 -7.29 14.88 -28.91
CA SER A 316 -8.16 14.04 -29.74
C SER A 316 -8.30 12.59 -29.26
N TYR A 317 -7.59 12.18 -28.21
CA TYR A 317 -7.56 10.78 -27.74
C TYR A 317 -8.95 10.26 -27.35
N ASP A 318 -9.72 11.06 -26.60
CA ASP A 318 -11.08 10.74 -26.19
C ASP A 318 -12.09 10.85 -27.34
N PRO A 319 -12.23 11.99 -28.06
CA PRO A 319 -13.30 12.17 -29.04
C PRO A 319 -13.19 11.24 -30.26
N LEU A 320 -12.00 10.76 -30.63
CA LEU A 320 -11.84 9.80 -31.72
C LEU A 320 -12.37 8.39 -31.38
N CYS A 321 -12.38 8.02 -30.10
CA CYS A 321 -12.84 6.71 -29.62
C CYS A 321 -14.22 6.72 -28.96
N TYR A 322 -14.62 7.83 -28.31
CA TYR A 322 -15.89 7.96 -27.59
C TYR A 322 -16.82 8.96 -28.27
N VAL A 323 -17.18 8.68 -29.53
CA VAL A 323 -18.05 9.55 -30.35
C VAL A 323 -19.42 9.79 -29.73
N LEU A 324 -19.98 8.83 -28.98
CA LEU A 324 -21.24 9.07 -28.26
C LEU A 324 -21.07 9.98 -27.03
N ILE A 325 -19.86 10.11 -26.47
CA ILE A 325 -19.55 11.08 -25.40
C ILE A 325 -19.24 12.45 -25.99
N HIS A 326 -18.55 12.48 -27.14
CA HIS A 326 -18.10 13.70 -27.83
C HIS A 326 -18.68 13.80 -29.26
N PRO A 327 -20.02 13.92 -29.43
CA PRO A 327 -20.68 13.82 -30.74
C PRO A 327 -20.19 14.88 -31.74
N LYS A 328 -19.87 16.08 -31.27
CA LYS A 328 -19.35 17.18 -32.09
C LYS A 328 -17.83 17.19 -32.27
N GLY A 329 -17.10 16.31 -31.57
CA GLY A 329 -15.64 16.28 -31.61
C GLY A 329 -14.94 17.25 -30.66
N GLY A 330 -15.57 17.65 -29.55
CA GLY A 330 -14.93 18.50 -28.55
C GLY A 330 -13.76 17.82 -27.85
N ASP A 331 -12.77 18.61 -27.42
CA ASP A 331 -11.52 18.11 -26.86
C ASP A 331 -11.68 17.22 -25.62
N GLY A 332 -10.84 16.19 -25.57
CA GLY A 332 -10.56 15.39 -24.38
C GLY A 332 -9.52 16.04 -23.47
N TYR A 333 -9.01 15.26 -22.51
CA TYR A 333 -7.92 15.73 -21.65
C TYR A 333 -6.61 15.94 -22.42
N HIS A 334 -5.92 17.04 -22.12
CA HIS A 334 -4.53 17.28 -22.49
C HIS A 334 -3.79 18.05 -21.38
N ARG A 335 -2.46 18.09 -21.44
CA ARG A 335 -1.61 18.60 -20.32
C ARG A 335 -1.66 20.11 -20.11
N ASP A 336 -2.12 20.86 -21.11
CA ASP A 336 -2.06 22.33 -21.12
C ASP A 336 -3.33 22.99 -20.59
N ILE A 337 -4.29 22.22 -20.06
CA ILE A 337 -5.49 22.75 -19.41
C ILE A 337 -5.05 23.49 -18.13
N PRO A 338 -5.22 24.82 -18.02
CA PRO A 338 -4.75 25.58 -16.87
C PRO A 338 -5.70 25.42 -15.67
N HIS A 339 -5.16 25.48 -14.44
CA HIS A 339 -5.98 25.75 -13.26
C HIS A 339 -6.52 27.18 -13.30
N LYS A 340 -7.72 27.38 -12.74
CA LYS A 340 -8.26 28.71 -12.50
C LYS A 340 -7.38 29.44 -11.49
N VAL A 341 -6.96 30.66 -11.84
CA VAL A 341 -6.19 31.52 -10.92
C VAL A 341 -7.15 32.00 -9.82
N MET A 342 -7.04 31.42 -8.64
CA MET A 342 -7.76 31.92 -7.48
C MET A 342 -7.10 33.19 -6.95
N PRO A 343 -7.87 34.23 -6.57
CA PRO A 343 -7.31 35.37 -5.85
C PRO A 343 -6.75 34.88 -4.51
N SER A 344 -5.43 34.89 -4.34
CA SER A 344 -4.79 34.52 -3.08
C SER A 344 -4.71 35.73 -2.15
N ASN A 345 -5.11 35.57 -0.88
CA ASN A 345 -4.87 36.54 0.19
C ASN A 345 -3.39 36.65 0.62
N ASP A 346 -2.48 35.87 0.02
CA ASP A 346 -1.05 35.93 0.33
C ASP A 346 -0.33 36.99 -0.51
N ARG A 347 -0.19 38.19 0.06
CA ARG A 347 0.75 39.24 -0.38
C ARG A 347 2.15 39.00 0.20
N THR A 348 2.71 37.81 0.03
CA THR A 348 4.10 37.56 0.48
C THR A 348 4.98 37.16 -0.70
N ASN A 349 5.85 38.12 -1.03
CA ASN A 349 7.08 38.04 -1.82
C ASN A 349 6.91 37.76 -3.33
N GLY A 350 7.17 38.80 -4.10
CA GLY A 350 7.21 38.83 -5.57
C GLY A 350 8.37 38.04 -6.17
N ALA A 351 8.47 36.75 -5.86
CA ALA A 351 9.17 35.80 -6.72
C ALA A 351 8.23 35.44 -7.89
N PRO A 352 8.72 35.34 -9.14
CA PRO A 352 7.93 34.82 -10.24
C PRO A 352 7.38 33.45 -9.85
N ARG A 353 6.05 33.27 -9.85
CA ARG A 353 5.49 31.91 -9.68
C ARG A 353 6.04 31.06 -10.82
N ASP A 354 6.70 29.95 -10.48
CA ASP A 354 6.91 28.81 -11.38
C ASP A 354 5.64 28.56 -12.21
N ARG A 355 5.81 28.07 -13.44
CA ARG A 355 4.78 27.83 -14.48
C ARG A 355 3.37 27.56 -13.91
N PRO A 356 2.30 28.13 -14.51
CA PRO A 356 0.94 27.92 -14.04
C PRO A 356 0.63 26.44 -13.91
N LYS A 357 0.11 26.03 -12.75
CA LYS A 357 -0.29 24.63 -12.50
C LYS A 357 -1.40 24.24 -13.47
N THR A 358 -1.28 23.06 -14.07
CA THR A 358 -2.26 22.52 -15.01
C THR A 358 -3.13 21.45 -14.37
N VAL A 359 -4.30 21.22 -14.94
CA VAL A 359 -5.23 20.15 -14.55
C VAL A 359 -4.56 18.81 -14.81
N THR A 360 -4.60 17.91 -13.82
CA THR A 360 -4.10 16.54 -13.99
C THR A 360 -5.18 15.64 -14.59
N ALA A 361 -4.78 14.50 -15.18
CA ALA A 361 -5.73 13.51 -15.72
C ALA A 361 -6.73 13.05 -14.66
N SER A 362 -6.27 12.86 -13.41
CA SER A 362 -7.13 12.53 -12.26
C SER A 362 -8.18 13.61 -12.02
N GLN A 363 -7.76 14.88 -11.94
CA GLN A 363 -8.67 16.01 -11.75
C GLN A 363 -9.69 16.14 -12.90
N TYR A 364 -9.25 15.94 -14.14
CA TYR A 364 -10.11 15.99 -15.31
C TYR A 364 -11.17 14.89 -15.28
N THR A 365 -10.75 13.63 -15.14
CA THR A 365 -11.67 12.49 -15.10
C THR A 365 -12.64 12.64 -13.93
N ARG A 366 -12.14 12.98 -12.73
CA ARG A 366 -12.97 13.16 -11.54
C ARG A 366 -14.01 14.26 -11.69
N PHE A 367 -13.71 15.35 -12.39
CA PHE A 367 -14.67 16.41 -12.70
C PHE A 367 -15.76 15.96 -13.68
N ARG A 368 -15.39 15.16 -14.70
CA ARG A 368 -16.31 14.61 -15.70
C ARG A 368 -17.21 13.51 -15.13
N LEU A 369 -16.77 12.79 -14.10
CA LEU A 369 -17.55 11.75 -13.41
C LEU A 369 -18.52 12.27 -12.33
N GLN A 370 -18.65 13.58 -12.14
CA GLN A 370 -19.60 14.15 -11.18
C GLN A 370 -21.02 14.18 -11.73
N VAL A 371 -21.98 13.74 -10.91
CA VAL A 371 -23.40 13.96 -11.16
C VAL A 371 -23.71 15.45 -10.98
N ARG A 372 -24.37 16.05 -11.97
CA ARG A 372 -24.93 17.40 -11.90
C ARG A 372 -26.45 17.33 -12.00
N ASP A 373 -27.12 18.38 -11.55
CA ASP A 373 -28.58 18.48 -11.56
C ASP A 373 -29.16 18.14 -12.95
N PRO A 374 -29.95 17.06 -13.07
CA PRO A 374 -30.50 16.61 -14.36
C PRO A 374 -31.51 17.59 -14.97
N THR A 375 -32.09 18.50 -14.18
CA THR A 375 -32.99 19.55 -14.70
C THR A 375 -32.23 20.62 -15.48
N ARG A 376 -30.93 20.75 -15.22
CA ARG A 376 -30.04 21.75 -15.85
C ARG A 376 -29.06 21.12 -16.84
N TYR A 377 -28.71 19.85 -16.65
CA TYR A 377 -27.64 19.19 -17.39
C TYR A 377 -28.01 17.76 -17.78
N PHE A 378 -27.75 17.40 -19.03
CA PHE A 378 -27.75 15.99 -19.42
C PHE A 378 -26.40 15.37 -19.06
N ASN A 379 -26.38 14.43 -18.11
CA ASN A 379 -25.16 13.78 -17.62
C ASN A 379 -24.59 12.74 -18.62
N GLN A 380 -24.24 13.17 -19.84
CA GLN A 380 -23.95 12.26 -20.96
C GLN A 380 -22.84 11.24 -20.70
N VAL A 381 -21.82 11.56 -19.89
CA VAL A 381 -20.76 10.58 -19.54
C VAL A 381 -21.31 9.44 -18.70
N LEU A 382 -22.27 9.71 -17.81
CA LEU A 382 -22.74 8.77 -16.79
C LEU A 382 -23.92 7.91 -17.26
N ARG A 383 -24.57 8.27 -18.36
CA ARG A 383 -25.80 7.63 -18.89
C ARG A 383 -25.54 6.53 -19.93
N LEU A 384 -24.28 6.14 -20.19
CA LEU A 384 -23.92 5.27 -21.31
C LEU A 384 -23.55 3.83 -20.90
N GLY A 385 -23.91 3.42 -19.68
CA GLY A 385 -23.77 2.03 -19.20
C GLY A 385 -22.34 1.48 -19.33
N LYS A 386 -22.16 0.37 -20.07
CA LYS A 386 -20.83 -0.23 -20.29
C LYS A 386 -19.83 0.71 -20.97
N LEU A 387 -20.29 1.67 -21.78
CA LEU A 387 -19.40 2.67 -22.40
C LEU A 387 -18.86 3.66 -21.36
N THR A 388 -19.70 4.07 -20.39
CA THR A 388 -19.26 4.85 -19.22
C THR A 388 -18.17 4.10 -18.44
N GLN A 389 -18.37 2.81 -18.20
CA GLN A 389 -17.39 1.98 -17.50
C GLN A 389 -16.06 1.87 -18.26
N GLN A 390 -16.10 1.74 -19.59
CA GLN A 390 -14.89 1.76 -20.42
C GLN A 390 -14.17 3.12 -20.30
N TYR A 391 -14.91 4.22 -20.40
CA TYR A 391 -14.37 5.58 -20.26
C TYR A 391 -13.70 5.80 -18.89
N MET A 392 -14.29 5.27 -17.81
CA MET A 392 -13.72 5.31 -16.46
C MET A 392 -12.40 4.52 -16.37
N CYS A 393 -12.37 3.31 -16.93
CA CYS A 393 -11.15 2.48 -16.97
C CYS A 393 -10.03 3.14 -17.77
N ASP A 394 -10.35 3.75 -18.91
CA ASP A 394 -9.41 4.47 -19.76
C ASP A 394 -8.87 5.74 -19.07
N GLY A 395 -9.75 6.54 -18.46
CA GLY A 395 -9.35 7.69 -17.64
C GLY A 395 -8.36 7.32 -16.54
N PHE A 396 -8.56 6.17 -15.86
CA PHE A 396 -7.60 5.66 -14.88
C PHE A 396 -6.31 5.11 -15.54
N ALA A 397 -6.42 4.39 -16.66
CA ALA A 397 -5.26 3.89 -17.38
C ALA A 397 -4.31 5.04 -17.78
N ARG A 398 -4.87 6.16 -18.26
CA ARG A 398 -4.13 7.39 -18.55
C ARG A 398 -3.40 7.96 -17.32
N GLN A 399 -4.06 7.97 -16.17
CA GLN A 399 -3.45 8.42 -14.91
C GLN A 399 -2.25 7.54 -14.53
N GLU A 400 -2.41 6.22 -14.60
CA GLU A 400 -1.34 5.28 -14.25
C GLU A 400 -0.20 5.32 -15.27
N SER A 401 -0.48 5.39 -16.57
CA SER A 401 0.55 5.55 -17.61
C SER A 401 1.38 6.82 -17.39
N GLY A 402 0.74 7.94 -17.05
CA GLY A 402 1.44 9.17 -16.67
C GLY A 402 2.38 9.00 -15.47
N ARG A 403 1.94 8.26 -14.43
CA ARG A 403 2.77 7.94 -13.26
C ARG A 403 3.92 7.00 -13.61
N MET A 404 3.68 5.99 -14.43
CA MET A 404 4.71 5.04 -14.87
C MET A 404 5.77 5.73 -15.73
N ASN A 405 5.35 6.61 -16.66
CA ASN A 405 6.27 7.41 -17.46
C ASN A 405 7.12 8.33 -16.59
N TYR A 406 6.53 8.98 -15.58
CA TYR A 406 7.30 9.75 -14.60
C TYR A 406 8.36 8.88 -13.91
N VAL A 407 7.97 7.73 -13.35
CA VAL A 407 8.91 6.81 -12.68
C VAL A 407 10.01 6.33 -13.63
N ARG A 408 9.69 6.04 -14.89
CA ARG A 408 10.65 5.60 -15.92
C ARG A 408 11.70 6.66 -16.22
N HIS A 409 11.29 7.92 -16.37
CA HIS A 409 12.20 9.02 -16.71
C HIS A 409 12.97 9.58 -15.51
N HIS A 410 12.47 9.38 -14.28
CA HIS A 410 13.09 9.90 -13.05
C HIS A 410 13.79 8.79 -12.23
N GLN A 411 14.17 7.67 -12.87
CA GLN A 411 14.91 6.59 -12.18
C GLN A 411 16.21 7.07 -11.53
N LYS A 412 16.88 8.09 -12.08
CA LYS A 412 18.08 8.68 -11.49
C LYS A 412 17.79 9.38 -10.15
N GLU A 413 16.69 10.14 -10.06
CA GLU A 413 16.25 10.78 -8.80
C GLU A 413 15.73 9.78 -7.76
N ILE A 414 15.22 8.64 -8.23
CA ILE A 414 14.76 7.53 -7.38
C ILE A 414 15.94 6.70 -6.86
N ARG A 415 17.13 6.81 -7.46
CA ARG A 415 18.36 6.13 -7.04
C ARG A 415 19.07 7.00 -5.99
N ALA A 416 19.50 6.35 -4.90
CA ALA A 416 20.29 6.95 -3.84
C ALA A 416 21.54 6.09 -3.62
N GLU A 417 22.71 6.71 -3.52
CA GLU A 417 23.97 6.04 -3.20
C GLU A 417 24.34 6.23 -1.72
N LYS A 418 25.21 5.35 -1.19
CA LYS A 418 25.77 5.52 0.17
C LYS A 418 26.86 6.60 0.16
N TYR A 419 26.96 7.36 1.24
CA TYR A 419 27.96 8.42 1.40
C TYR A 419 29.39 7.91 1.26
N SER A 420 29.74 6.79 1.89
CA SER A 420 31.06 6.16 1.70
C SER A 420 31.36 5.88 0.23
N CYS A 421 30.44 5.23 -0.49
CA CYS A 421 30.59 4.95 -1.92
C CYS A 421 30.67 6.22 -2.80
N ALA A 422 30.03 7.31 -2.39
CA ALA A 422 30.07 8.61 -3.06
C ALA A 422 31.39 9.35 -2.78
N TYR A 423 31.88 9.28 -1.54
CA TYR A 423 33.18 9.81 -1.13
C TYR A 423 34.32 9.09 -1.84
N ASP A 424 34.30 7.75 -1.86
CA ASP A 424 35.28 6.93 -2.58
C ASP A 424 35.28 7.24 -4.08
N ALA A 425 34.10 7.51 -4.67
CA ALA A 425 33.98 7.90 -6.07
C ALA A 425 34.64 9.25 -6.40
N LEU A 426 34.60 10.21 -5.47
CA LEU A 426 35.31 11.49 -5.63
C LEU A 426 36.83 11.33 -5.59
N HIS A 427 37.32 10.29 -4.90
CA HIS A 427 38.75 10.06 -4.68
C HIS A 427 39.35 9.04 -5.66
N HIS A 428 38.52 8.41 -6.50
CA HIS A 428 38.94 7.47 -7.54
C HIS A 428 38.45 7.95 -8.91
N GLU A 429 39.36 8.42 -9.77
CA GLU A 429 39.06 9.00 -11.09
C GLU A 429 38.61 8.01 -12.19
N GLU A 430 38.41 6.72 -11.91
CA GLU A 430 38.16 5.73 -12.97
C GLU A 430 36.76 5.10 -12.93
N GLY A 431 35.94 5.51 -13.93
CA GLY A 431 35.06 4.63 -14.69
C GLY A 431 33.82 4.05 -14.00
N ARG A 432 32.65 4.70 -14.20
CA ARG A 432 31.34 4.08 -13.92
C ARG A 432 30.44 4.07 -15.16
N GLU A 433 30.80 3.26 -16.15
CA GLU A 433 29.88 2.84 -17.21
C GLU A 433 29.80 1.31 -17.30
N ALA A 434 29.11 0.66 -16.36
CA ALA A 434 28.54 -0.67 -16.58
C ALA A 434 27.63 -1.08 -15.42
N VAL A 435 26.30 -1.01 -15.59
CA VAL A 435 25.30 -2.03 -15.20
C VAL A 435 23.98 -1.62 -15.86
N GLY A 436 23.30 -2.54 -16.56
CA GLY A 436 22.02 -2.32 -17.24
C GLY A 436 20.99 -1.55 -16.37
N LYS A 437 20.23 -0.65 -16.98
CA LYS A 437 19.28 0.23 -16.27
C LYS A 437 18.15 -0.61 -15.65
N MET A 438 18.32 -1.04 -14.40
CA MET A 438 17.24 -1.58 -13.58
C MET A 438 16.20 -0.48 -13.35
N ILE A 439 14.97 -0.70 -13.81
CA ILE A 439 13.84 0.20 -13.56
C ILE A 439 13.07 -0.34 -12.36
N ILE A 440 13.07 0.43 -11.28
CA ILE A 440 12.52 0.06 -9.98
C ILE A 440 11.24 0.87 -9.69
N LEU A 441 10.18 0.19 -9.23
CA LEU A 441 8.97 0.82 -8.73
C LEU A 441 9.12 1.22 -7.25
N PRO A 442 8.93 2.50 -6.90
CA PRO A 442 9.00 2.95 -5.52
C PRO A 442 7.78 2.48 -4.70
N PRO A 443 7.87 2.51 -3.35
CA PRO A 443 6.73 2.20 -2.48
C PRO A 443 5.58 3.21 -2.61
N THR A 444 5.77 4.36 -3.24
CA THR A 444 4.70 5.35 -3.50
C THR A 444 3.72 4.88 -4.59
N ILE A 445 4.11 3.90 -5.42
CA ILE A 445 3.23 3.29 -6.42
C ILE A 445 2.42 2.18 -5.75
N THR A 446 1.12 2.39 -5.64
CA THR A 446 0.20 1.39 -5.07
C THR A 446 0.25 0.10 -5.87
N GLY A 447 0.29 -1.03 -5.18
CA GLY A 447 0.38 -2.35 -5.82
C GLY A 447 1.79 -2.74 -6.29
N SER A 448 2.80 -1.88 -6.08
CA SER A 448 4.19 -2.28 -6.30
C SER A 448 4.64 -3.28 -5.24
N PRO A 449 5.64 -4.15 -5.53
CA PRO A 449 6.18 -5.08 -4.53
C PRO A 449 6.63 -4.38 -3.24
N ARG A 450 7.21 -3.18 -3.35
CA ARG A 450 7.65 -2.38 -2.19
C ARG A 450 6.48 -1.82 -1.40
N TRP A 451 5.41 -1.35 -2.07
CA TRP A 451 4.21 -0.87 -1.38
C TRP A 451 3.57 -1.98 -0.52
N TYR A 452 3.49 -3.20 -1.05
CA TYR A 452 2.98 -4.36 -0.30
C TYR A 452 3.86 -4.72 0.90
N LYS A 453 5.18 -4.79 0.70
CA LYS A 453 6.13 -5.05 1.79
C LYS A 453 6.02 -3.99 2.90
N GLU A 454 5.90 -2.71 2.53
CA GLU A 454 5.75 -1.63 3.52
C GLU A 454 4.43 -1.70 4.28
N ALA A 455 3.32 -1.99 3.61
CA ALA A 455 2.03 -2.17 4.28
C ALA A 455 2.06 -3.31 5.31
N PHE A 456 2.67 -4.45 4.94
CA PHE A 456 2.82 -5.59 5.84
C PHE A 456 3.72 -5.25 7.04
N HIS A 457 4.89 -4.66 6.79
CA HIS A 457 5.81 -4.27 7.87
C HIS A 457 5.20 -3.21 8.80
N ASN A 458 4.41 -2.27 8.27
CA ASN A 458 3.69 -1.31 9.08
C ASN A 458 2.70 -2.00 10.02
N SER A 459 1.91 -2.94 9.50
CA SER A 459 0.93 -3.69 10.31
C SER A 459 1.63 -4.51 11.39
N MET A 460 2.76 -5.15 11.06
CA MET A 460 3.56 -5.90 12.04
C MET A 460 4.20 -5.01 13.12
N ALA A 461 4.57 -3.77 12.79
CA ALA A 461 5.08 -2.82 13.79
C ALA A 461 4.01 -2.45 14.83
N VAL A 462 2.77 -2.21 14.38
CA VAL A 462 1.63 -1.99 15.28
C VAL A 462 1.40 -3.22 16.16
N VAL A 463 1.38 -4.42 15.56
CA VAL A 463 1.17 -5.68 16.29
C VAL A 463 2.26 -5.95 17.31
N ARG A 464 3.53 -5.62 17.01
CA ARG A 464 4.64 -5.75 17.97
C ARG A 464 4.44 -4.89 19.20
N GLN A 465 3.87 -3.69 19.05
CA GLN A 465 3.69 -2.75 20.15
C GLN A 465 2.35 -2.93 20.88
N MET A 466 1.30 -3.37 20.20
CA MET A 466 -0.07 -3.37 20.70
C MET A 466 -0.68 -4.77 20.87
N GLY A 467 -0.01 -5.82 20.42
CA GLY A 467 -0.51 -7.20 20.45
C GLY A 467 -1.18 -7.64 19.15
N CYS A 468 -1.63 -8.90 19.13
CA CYS A 468 -2.36 -9.46 17.99
C CYS A 468 -3.74 -8.79 17.81
N PRO A 469 -4.27 -8.75 16.58
CA PRO A 469 -5.67 -8.41 16.35
C PRO A 469 -6.62 -9.36 17.05
N ASP A 470 -7.78 -8.84 17.44
CA ASP A 470 -8.84 -9.58 18.14
C ASP A 470 -10.05 -9.82 17.23
N LEU A 471 -10.41 -8.86 16.38
CA LEU A 471 -11.57 -8.98 15.48
C LEU A 471 -11.16 -8.89 14.01
N PHE A 472 -11.68 -9.79 13.19
CA PHE A 472 -11.61 -9.78 11.74
C PHE A 472 -13.00 -9.55 11.17
N ILE A 473 -13.20 -8.40 10.53
CA ILE A 473 -14.47 -8.00 9.94
C ILE A 473 -14.30 -7.89 8.44
N THR A 474 -15.24 -8.47 7.69
CA THR A 474 -15.35 -8.20 6.25
C THR A 474 -16.64 -7.48 5.94
N PHE A 475 -16.58 -6.52 5.02
CA PHE A 475 -17.72 -5.69 4.65
C PHE A 475 -17.84 -5.62 3.14
N THR A 476 -18.89 -6.21 2.58
CA THR A 476 -19.16 -6.18 1.14
C THR A 476 -20.19 -5.10 0.83
N CYS A 477 -19.94 -4.30 -0.20
CA CYS A 477 -20.91 -3.32 -0.67
C CYS A 477 -22.26 -3.97 -1.02
N ASN A 478 -23.36 -3.35 -0.59
CA ASN A 478 -24.71 -3.75 -0.98
C ASN A 478 -25.21 -2.84 -2.14
N PRO A 479 -25.40 -3.37 -3.36
CA PRO A 479 -25.92 -2.59 -4.48
C PRO A 479 -27.41 -2.23 -4.35
N GLU A 480 -28.12 -2.83 -3.40
CA GLU A 480 -29.56 -2.61 -3.13
C GLU A 480 -29.81 -1.57 -2.03
N TRP A 481 -28.77 -0.86 -1.58
CA TRP A 481 -28.95 0.26 -0.66
C TRP A 481 -29.89 1.33 -1.23
N PRO A 482 -30.84 1.87 -0.44
CA PRO A 482 -31.78 2.90 -0.89
C PRO A 482 -31.06 4.08 -1.55
N GLU A 483 -29.93 4.51 -1.00
CA GLU A 483 -29.19 5.68 -1.47
C GLU A 483 -28.49 5.43 -2.80
N VAL A 484 -28.20 4.16 -3.12
CA VAL A 484 -27.76 3.75 -4.45
C VAL A 484 -28.95 3.83 -5.38
N LYS A 485 -30.05 3.13 -5.07
CA LYS A 485 -31.24 3.03 -5.93
C LYS A 485 -31.88 4.39 -6.24
N GLU A 486 -31.99 5.26 -5.25
CA GLU A 486 -32.51 6.62 -5.39
C GLU A 486 -31.58 7.54 -6.20
N SER A 487 -30.30 7.18 -6.33
CA SER A 487 -29.33 7.95 -7.12
C SER A 487 -29.22 7.48 -8.58
N LEU A 488 -29.81 6.32 -8.91
CA LEU A 488 -29.89 5.79 -10.27
C LEU A 488 -31.02 6.48 -11.04
N TYR A 489 -30.87 6.57 -12.36
CA TYR A 489 -32.01 6.88 -13.22
C TYR A 489 -32.95 5.65 -13.33
N PRO A 490 -34.25 5.82 -13.65
CA PRO A 490 -35.24 4.72 -13.66
C PRO A 490 -34.85 3.50 -14.50
N ASP A 491 -34.03 3.74 -15.52
CA ASP A 491 -33.54 2.81 -16.53
C ASP A 491 -32.17 2.19 -16.17
N GLU A 492 -31.47 2.69 -15.15
CA GLU A 492 -30.10 2.26 -14.80
C GLU A 492 -30.04 1.10 -13.81
N ARG A 493 -28.99 0.27 -13.93
CA ARG A 493 -28.63 -0.73 -12.91
C ARG A 493 -27.49 -0.20 -12.04
N SER A 494 -27.41 -0.69 -10.81
CA SER A 494 -26.31 -0.36 -9.89
C SER A 494 -24.93 -0.72 -10.46
N SER A 495 -24.84 -1.75 -11.30
CA SER A 495 -23.63 -2.13 -12.02
C SER A 495 -23.16 -1.10 -13.03
N ASP A 496 -24.07 -0.29 -13.58
CA ASP A 496 -23.76 0.73 -14.59
C ASP A 496 -23.11 1.97 -13.97
N ARG A 497 -23.26 2.15 -12.65
CA ARG A 497 -22.86 3.34 -11.89
C ARG A 497 -21.84 3.03 -10.79
N PRO A 498 -20.63 2.58 -11.15
CA PRO A 498 -19.56 2.33 -10.18
C PRO A 498 -19.14 3.60 -9.43
N ASP A 499 -19.36 4.80 -9.98
CA ASP A 499 -19.17 6.08 -9.29
C ASP A 499 -20.02 6.21 -8.04
N ILE A 500 -21.32 5.88 -8.11
CA ILE A 500 -22.23 5.91 -6.97
C ILE A 500 -21.84 4.82 -5.96
N ILE A 501 -21.61 3.59 -6.44
CA ILE A 501 -21.23 2.44 -5.61
C ILE A 501 -19.98 2.75 -4.77
N CYS A 502 -18.93 3.27 -5.40
CA CYS A 502 -17.68 3.61 -4.70
C CYS A 502 -17.88 4.73 -3.67
N ARG A 503 -18.62 5.80 -4.02
CA ARG A 503 -18.87 6.94 -3.13
C ARG A 503 -19.67 6.52 -1.89
N VAL A 504 -20.78 5.80 -2.09
CA VAL A 504 -21.63 5.29 -1.01
C VAL A 504 -20.87 4.30 -0.12
N PHE A 505 -20.17 3.33 -0.71
CA PHE A 505 -19.40 2.36 0.06
C PHE A 505 -18.29 3.02 0.88
N ASN A 506 -17.55 3.97 0.30
CA ASN A 506 -16.49 4.69 1.03
C ASN A 506 -17.05 5.42 2.26
N MET A 507 -18.19 6.12 2.13
CA MET A 507 -18.82 6.80 3.26
C MET A 507 -19.30 5.82 4.34
N LYS A 508 -19.98 4.72 3.96
CA LYS A 508 -20.43 3.70 4.93
C LYS A 508 -19.25 2.97 5.59
N LEU A 509 -18.17 2.72 4.85
CA LEU A 509 -16.94 2.12 5.38
C LEU A 509 -16.27 3.03 6.42
N GLN A 510 -16.15 4.34 6.13
CA GLN A 510 -15.62 5.30 7.11
C GLN A 510 -16.53 5.38 8.35
N ALA A 511 -17.84 5.40 8.17
CA ALA A 511 -18.78 5.39 9.29
C ALA A 511 -18.62 4.13 10.16
N MET A 512 -18.43 2.95 9.56
CA MET A 512 -18.23 1.70 10.29
C MET A 512 -16.92 1.70 11.07
N ILE A 513 -15.84 2.16 10.45
CA ILE A 513 -14.54 2.31 11.12
C ILE A 513 -14.68 3.29 12.29
N ASP A 514 -15.41 4.39 12.13
CA ASP A 514 -15.63 5.37 13.20
C ASP A 514 -16.48 4.82 14.34
N ASP A 515 -17.53 4.06 14.05
CA ASP A 515 -18.36 3.41 15.07
C ASP A 515 -17.54 2.41 15.92
N ILE A 516 -16.65 1.63 15.29
CA ILE A 516 -15.83 0.65 16.02
C ILE A 516 -14.65 1.35 16.70
N ALA A 517 -13.88 2.15 15.97
CA ALA A 517 -12.62 2.70 16.43
C ALA A 517 -12.78 3.92 17.35
N LYS A 518 -13.75 4.81 17.08
CA LYS A 518 -13.94 6.06 17.83
C LYS A 518 -15.09 5.97 18.83
N LYS A 519 -16.20 5.32 18.46
CA LYS A 519 -17.37 5.16 19.35
C LYS A 519 -17.30 3.89 20.19
N HIS A 520 -16.32 3.03 19.95
CA HIS A 520 -16.02 1.84 20.77
C HIS A 520 -17.19 0.87 20.90
N VAL A 521 -18.03 0.75 19.85
CA VAL A 521 -19.25 -0.07 19.89
C VAL A 521 -18.95 -1.55 20.14
N LEU A 522 -17.79 -2.05 19.71
CA LEU A 522 -17.36 -3.43 19.92
C LEU A 522 -16.31 -3.57 21.05
N GLY A 523 -16.16 -2.55 21.89
CA GLY A 523 -15.08 -2.42 22.86
C GLY A 523 -14.09 -1.32 22.50
N ARG A 524 -13.22 -0.93 23.46
CA ARG A 524 -12.23 0.13 23.23
C ARG A 524 -11.19 -0.35 22.23
N CYS A 525 -11.04 0.38 21.14
CA CYS A 525 -10.12 0.06 20.05
C CYS A 525 -8.79 0.79 20.23
N LYS A 526 -7.68 0.05 20.31
CA LYS A 526 -6.31 0.59 20.38
C LYS A 526 -5.69 0.82 19.00
N GLY A 527 -6.09 -0.01 18.04
CA GLY A 527 -5.48 -0.06 16.73
C GLY A 527 -6.39 -0.74 15.73
N TYR A 528 -6.26 -0.41 14.45
CA TYR A 528 -6.90 -1.16 13.40
C TYR A 528 -6.06 -1.10 12.13
N PHE A 529 -6.25 -2.08 11.26
CA PHE A 529 -5.75 -2.04 9.90
C PHE A 529 -6.70 -2.75 8.98
N GLY A 530 -6.85 -2.23 7.78
CA GLY A 530 -7.79 -2.77 6.83
C GLY A 530 -7.52 -2.33 5.41
N MET A 531 -8.11 -3.06 4.48
CA MET A 531 -7.88 -2.93 3.06
C MET A 531 -9.16 -3.08 2.28
N VAL A 532 -9.28 -2.32 1.20
CA VAL A 532 -10.36 -2.49 0.21
C VAL A 532 -9.83 -3.30 -0.97
N GLU A 533 -10.50 -4.41 -1.25
CA GLU A 533 -10.30 -5.31 -2.39
C GLU A 533 -11.49 -5.21 -3.34
N TYR A 534 -11.23 -5.38 -4.64
CA TYR A 534 -12.27 -5.47 -5.68
C TYR A 534 -12.36 -6.93 -6.10
N GLN A 535 -13.25 -7.67 -5.43
CA GLN A 535 -13.44 -9.10 -5.71
C GLN A 535 -13.91 -9.32 -7.16
N LYS A 536 -13.86 -10.57 -7.63
CA LYS A 536 -14.25 -10.98 -8.99
C LYS A 536 -15.61 -10.44 -9.46
N ARG A 537 -16.49 -10.07 -8.52
CA ARG A 537 -17.82 -9.49 -8.76
C ARG A 537 -17.87 -7.99 -9.04
N GLY A 538 -16.74 -7.28 -8.95
CA GLY A 538 -16.64 -5.85 -9.23
C GLY A 538 -17.17 -4.92 -8.11
N LEU A 539 -17.76 -5.45 -7.04
CA LEU A 539 -18.18 -4.64 -5.90
C LEU A 539 -17.01 -4.40 -4.93
N PRO A 540 -16.91 -3.22 -4.30
CA PRO A 540 -15.94 -2.97 -3.24
C PRO A 540 -16.17 -3.93 -2.06
N HIS A 541 -15.07 -4.44 -1.50
CA HIS A 541 -15.09 -5.30 -0.33
C HIS A 541 -13.95 -4.92 0.61
N ALA A 542 -14.23 -4.71 1.89
CA ALA A 542 -13.22 -4.38 2.87
C ALA A 542 -12.89 -5.58 3.75
N HIS A 543 -11.61 -5.75 4.06
CA HIS A 543 -11.08 -6.63 5.10
C HIS A 543 -10.49 -5.77 6.20
N LEU A 544 -11.01 -5.87 7.43
CA LEU A 544 -10.65 -5.02 8.56
C LEU A 544 -10.21 -5.89 9.74
N LEU A 545 -9.12 -5.50 10.40
CA LEU A 545 -8.65 -6.07 11.66
C LEU A 545 -8.66 -4.98 12.73
N PHE A 546 -9.19 -5.31 13.90
CA PHE A 546 -9.24 -4.41 15.05
C PHE A 546 -8.52 -5.02 16.24
N LEU A 547 -7.79 -4.17 16.97
CA LEU A 547 -7.08 -4.47 18.21
C LEU A 547 -7.83 -3.80 19.35
N LEU A 548 -8.35 -4.61 20.26
CA LEU A 548 -9.11 -4.14 21.41
C LEU A 548 -8.20 -3.94 22.63
N ASP A 549 -8.61 -3.06 23.54
CA ASP A 549 -7.98 -2.91 24.84
C ASP A 549 -8.15 -4.21 25.65
N GLU A 550 -7.13 -4.59 26.42
CA GLU A 550 -7.10 -5.84 27.19
C GLU A 550 -8.33 -6.06 28.07
N ARG A 551 -8.94 -4.99 28.58
CA ARG A 551 -10.13 -5.07 29.45
C ARG A 551 -11.43 -5.36 28.71
N ASP A 552 -11.46 -5.13 27.39
CA ASP A 552 -12.65 -5.31 26.56
C ASP A 552 -12.47 -6.46 25.54
N LYS A 553 -11.39 -7.26 25.64
CA LYS A 553 -11.16 -8.45 24.81
C LYS A 553 -12.10 -9.59 25.23
N PRO A 554 -12.88 -10.18 24.31
CA PRO A 554 -13.74 -11.32 24.66
C PRO A 554 -12.89 -12.59 24.81
N ARG A 555 -12.88 -13.16 26.03
CA ARG A 555 -12.07 -14.35 26.38
C ARG A 555 -12.92 -15.57 26.69
N THR A 556 -14.17 -15.35 27.10
CA THR A 556 -15.12 -16.42 27.44
C THR A 556 -16.14 -16.65 26.32
N PRO A 557 -16.68 -17.88 26.15
CA PRO A 557 -17.77 -18.15 25.22
C PRO A 557 -18.95 -17.18 25.34
N GLU A 558 -19.30 -16.79 26.57
CA GLU A 558 -20.40 -15.87 26.88
C GLU A 558 -20.10 -14.46 26.36
N GLU A 559 -18.88 -13.95 26.56
CA GLU A 559 -18.46 -12.66 26.00
C GLU A 559 -18.40 -12.68 24.47
N VAL A 560 -17.98 -13.79 23.88
CA VAL A 560 -17.98 -13.95 22.41
C VAL A 560 -19.41 -13.96 21.89
N ASN A 561 -20.32 -14.69 22.53
CA ASN A 561 -21.73 -14.72 22.14
C ASN A 561 -22.35 -13.33 22.18
N LYS A 562 -22.02 -12.48 23.17
CA LYS A 562 -22.49 -11.07 23.21
C LYS A 562 -22.09 -10.24 21.98
N LEU A 563 -21.03 -10.64 21.28
CA LEU A 563 -20.47 -9.90 20.16
C LEU A 563 -20.83 -10.50 18.80
N ILE A 564 -20.83 -11.84 18.68
CA ILE A 564 -20.89 -12.55 17.41
C ILE A 564 -21.97 -13.63 17.48
N SER A 565 -22.88 -13.62 16.50
CA SER A 565 -23.87 -14.68 16.27
C SER A 565 -23.58 -15.42 14.98
N ALA A 566 -23.89 -16.71 14.96
CA ALA A 566 -23.93 -17.54 13.76
C ALA A 566 -25.28 -18.25 13.61
N GLU A 567 -26.36 -17.60 14.09
CA GLU A 567 -27.72 -18.13 14.08
C GLU A 567 -28.66 -17.23 13.26
N ILE A 568 -29.72 -17.84 12.71
CA ILE A 568 -30.80 -17.12 12.05
C ILE A 568 -31.61 -16.37 13.14
N PRO A 569 -31.78 -15.04 13.03
CA PRO A 569 -32.61 -14.27 13.96
C PRO A 569 -34.08 -14.69 13.93
N ASP A 570 -34.82 -14.48 15.01
CA ASP A 570 -36.25 -14.79 15.03
C ASP A 570 -37.04 -13.84 14.09
N PRO A 571 -37.83 -14.37 13.12
CA PRO A 571 -38.57 -13.56 12.16
C PRO A 571 -39.70 -12.73 12.79
N LEU A 572 -40.22 -13.12 13.96
CA LEU A 572 -41.27 -12.39 14.67
C LEU A 572 -40.66 -11.33 15.60
N ALA A 573 -39.59 -11.66 16.31
CA ALA A 573 -38.99 -10.76 17.29
C ALA A 573 -38.09 -9.69 16.63
N ASN A 574 -37.33 -10.05 15.59
CA ASN A 574 -36.47 -9.13 14.85
C ASN A 574 -36.59 -9.34 13.33
N PRO A 575 -37.74 -9.02 12.72
CA PRO A 575 -38.03 -9.27 11.31
C PRO A 575 -37.01 -8.63 10.36
N ARG A 576 -36.50 -7.46 10.73
CA ARG A 576 -35.51 -6.71 9.94
C ARG A 576 -34.15 -7.40 9.95
N LEU A 577 -33.61 -7.74 11.13
CA LEU A 577 -32.34 -8.46 11.21
C LEU A 577 -32.47 -9.83 10.53
N HIS A 578 -33.59 -10.53 10.73
CA HIS A 578 -33.88 -11.79 10.03
C HIS A 578 -33.80 -11.61 8.50
N SER A 579 -34.46 -10.59 7.94
CA SER A 579 -34.41 -10.28 6.50
C SER A 579 -32.98 -10.00 6.01
N ILE A 580 -32.20 -9.20 6.75
CA ILE A 580 -30.82 -8.86 6.39
C ILE A 580 -29.94 -10.11 6.42
N ILE A 581 -30.02 -10.93 7.47
CA ILE A 581 -29.16 -12.10 7.63
C ILE A 581 -29.51 -13.19 6.61
N THR A 582 -30.79 -13.45 6.38
CA THR A 582 -31.24 -14.42 5.37
C THR A 582 -30.94 -13.97 3.94
N THR A 583 -30.89 -12.67 3.69
CA THR A 583 -30.54 -12.11 2.38
C THR A 583 -29.03 -12.09 2.14
N ASN A 584 -28.28 -11.59 3.12
CA ASN A 584 -26.88 -11.20 2.96
C ASN A 584 -25.87 -12.15 3.59
N ASN A 585 -26.22 -12.90 4.64
CA ASN A 585 -25.27 -13.65 5.47
C ASN A 585 -25.47 -15.18 5.47
N LEU A 586 -26.33 -15.70 4.60
CA LEU A 586 -26.39 -17.14 4.34
C LEU A 586 -25.33 -17.53 3.30
N HIS A 587 -24.50 -18.51 3.66
CA HIS A 587 -23.64 -19.16 2.69
C HIS A 587 -24.53 -19.87 1.66
N GLY A 588 -24.34 -19.54 0.37
CA GLY A 588 -25.20 -20.03 -0.71
C GLY A 588 -25.28 -21.56 -0.73
N PRO A 589 -26.32 -22.13 -1.36
CA PRO A 589 -26.46 -23.57 -1.40
C PRO A 589 -25.26 -24.11 -2.17
N CYS A 590 -24.45 -24.94 -1.52
CA CYS A 590 -23.24 -25.53 -2.09
C CYS A 590 -23.14 -26.99 -1.66
N GLY A 591 -22.11 -27.70 -2.10
CA GLY A 591 -21.97 -29.12 -1.78
C GLY A 591 -23.07 -29.95 -2.44
N PRO A 592 -23.58 -31.01 -1.78
CA PRO A 592 -24.59 -31.90 -2.34
C PRO A 592 -25.90 -31.20 -2.71
N ILE A 593 -26.23 -30.08 -2.05
CA ILE A 593 -27.51 -29.39 -2.19
C ILE A 593 -27.62 -28.63 -3.54
N ASN A 594 -26.52 -28.05 -4.03
CA ASN A 594 -26.50 -27.29 -5.31
C ASN A 594 -25.52 -27.86 -6.35
N GLY A 595 -24.91 -28.99 -6.04
CA GLY A 595 -23.90 -29.65 -6.88
C GLY A 595 -22.64 -28.81 -7.11
N PRO A 596 -21.80 -29.19 -8.09
CA PRO A 596 -20.48 -28.61 -8.33
C PRO A 596 -20.48 -27.19 -8.93
N ARG A 597 -21.66 -26.55 -9.03
CA ARG A 597 -21.85 -25.27 -9.74
C ARG A 597 -21.53 -24.05 -8.88
N SER A 598 -21.39 -24.21 -7.57
CA SER A 598 -21.13 -23.10 -6.67
C SER A 598 -19.66 -22.65 -6.71
N PRO A 599 -19.36 -21.34 -6.77
CA PRO A 599 -17.98 -20.83 -6.87
C PRO A 599 -17.07 -21.22 -5.70
N CYS A 600 -17.64 -21.58 -4.55
CA CYS A 600 -16.91 -22.01 -3.36
C CYS A 600 -16.49 -23.49 -3.38
N MET A 601 -16.85 -24.26 -4.41
CA MET A 601 -16.57 -25.70 -4.47
C MET A 601 -15.14 -25.95 -4.91
N LYS A 602 -14.32 -26.51 -4.02
CA LYS A 602 -13.00 -27.04 -4.33
C LYS A 602 -13.16 -28.38 -5.06
N ASP A 603 -12.47 -28.51 -6.19
CA ASP A 603 -12.47 -29.70 -7.06
C ASP A 603 -13.88 -30.22 -7.37
N LYS A 604 -14.89 -29.32 -7.36
CA LYS A 604 -16.30 -29.66 -7.56
C LYS A 604 -16.88 -30.67 -6.53
N LYS A 605 -16.17 -30.96 -5.43
CA LYS A 605 -16.54 -31.99 -4.44
C LYS A 605 -16.89 -31.44 -3.06
N SER A 606 -16.13 -30.48 -2.52
CA SER A 606 -16.34 -29.95 -1.17
C SER A 606 -16.25 -28.44 -1.12
N CYS A 607 -17.00 -27.81 -0.21
CA CYS A 607 -16.93 -26.35 -0.02
C CYS A 607 -15.58 -25.98 0.61
N GLU A 608 -14.84 -25.04 -0.02
CA GLU A 608 -13.56 -24.53 0.48
C GLU A 608 -13.71 -23.91 1.88
N LYS A 609 -14.86 -23.30 2.15
CA LYS A 609 -15.20 -22.69 3.45
C LYS A 609 -15.77 -23.68 4.47
N LYS A 610 -15.88 -24.96 4.10
CA LYS A 610 -16.41 -26.07 4.92
C LYS A 610 -17.85 -25.83 5.41
N TYR A 611 -18.72 -25.37 4.50
CA TYR A 611 -20.17 -25.32 4.74
C TYR A 611 -20.86 -26.58 4.18
N PRO A 612 -21.92 -27.08 4.85
CA PRO A 612 -22.46 -26.62 6.13
C PRO A 612 -21.50 -26.84 7.32
N LYS A 613 -21.57 -25.98 8.34
CA LYS A 613 -20.78 -26.09 9.58
C LYS A 613 -21.45 -27.05 10.58
N PRO A 614 -20.70 -27.75 11.44
CA PRO A 614 -21.32 -28.58 12.48
C PRO A 614 -22.17 -27.73 13.43
N PHE A 615 -23.26 -28.31 13.93
CA PHE A 615 -24.04 -27.71 15.01
C PHE A 615 -23.27 -27.77 16.32
N ASN A 616 -23.40 -26.73 17.12
CA ASN A 616 -22.74 -26.59 18.42
C ASN A 616 -23.67 -25.87 19.39
N SER A 617 -23.97 -26.49 20.53
CA SER A 617 -24.83 -25.89 21.56
C SER A 617 -24.18 -24.70 22.26
N ASN A 618 -22.84 -24.64 22.32
CA ASN A 618 -22.07 -23.56 22.94
C ASN A 618 -20.86 -23.18 22.08
N THR A 619 -20.43 -21.92 22.18
CA THR A 619 -19.21 -21.43 21.53
C THR A 619 -17.98 -22.06 22.18
N ARG A 620 -17.02 -22.50 21.38
CA ARG A 620 -15.73 -23.04 21.83
C ARG A 620 -14.61 -22.16 21.35
N VAL A 621 -13.89 -21.57 22.29
CA VAL A 621 -12.73 -20.71 22.01
C VAL A 621 -11.45 -21.53 22.22
N SER A 622 -10.63 -21.63 21.18
CA SER A 622 -9.28 -22.19 21.25
C SER A 622 -8.26 -21.06 21.07
N GLN A 623 -7.13 -21.12 21.77
CA GLN A 623 -6.05 -20.12 21.61
C GLN A 623 -5.27 -20.32 20.30
N THR A 624 -5.36 -21.49 19.67
CA THR A 624 -4.55 -21.87 18.49
C THR A 624 -5.36 -22.01 17.20
N ASP A 625 -6.66 -22.29 17.32
CA ASP A 625 -7.57 -22.54 16.21
C ASP A 625 -8.68 -21.49 16.10
N ASN A 626 -9.34 -21.45 14.94
CA ASN A 626 -10.49 -20.57 14.75
C ASN A 626 -11.61 -20.99 15.72
N PRO A 627 -12.29 -20.03 16.37
CA PRO A 627 -13.37 -20.35 17.30
C PRO A 627 -14.53 -21.02 16.59
N GLU A 628 -15.14 -21.99 17.27
CA GLU A 628 -16.35 -22.63 16.82
C GLU A 628 -17.55 -21.95 17.47
N TYR A 629 -18.28 -21.16 16.70
CA TYR A 629 -19.44 -20.43 17.20
C TYR A 629 -20.63 -21.35 17.49
N ARG A 630 -21.42 -20.95 18.49
CA ARG A 630 -22.72 -21.54 18.80
C ARG A 630 -23.62 -21.54 17.55
N ARG A 631 -24.18 -22.70 17.24
CA ARG A 631 -25.13 -22.99 16.15
C ARG A 631 -26.10 -24.04 16.67
N ARG A 632 -27.18 -23.61 17.32
CA ARG A 632 -28.16 -24.56 17.91
C ARG A 632 -28.88 -25.36 16.84
N VAL A 633 -29.13 -26.63 17.14
CA VAL A 633 -29.96 -27.52 16.33
C VAL A 633 -31.41 -27.03 16.41
N PRO A 634 -32.18 -27.08 15.32
CA PRO A 634 -33.64 -26.93 15.40
C PRO A 634 -34.23 -28.16 16.11
N GLU A 635 -34.44 -28.12 17.43
CA GLU A 635 -35.14 -29.17 18.19
C GLU A 635 -36.50 -28.64 18.72
N GLY A 636 -37.61 -29.30 18.37
CA GLY A 636 -38.97 -29.01 18.89
C GLY A 636 -39.95 -28.38 17.87
N LEU A 637 -41.24 -28.33 18.26
CA LEU A 637 -42.43 -28.02 17.43
C LEU A 637 -42.43 -26.68 16.64
N ASN A 638 -41.41 -25.81 16.79
CA ASN A 638 -41.28 -24.54 16.07
C ASN A 638 -40.05 -24.53 15.14
N ASN A 639 -40.05 -25.44 14.15
CA ASN A 639 -38.99 -25.56 13.12
C ASN A 639 -38.72 -24.26 12.34
N GLU A 640 -39.65 -23.30 12.33
CA GLU A 640 -39.53 -22.03 11.61
C GLU A 640 -38.52 -21.06 12.25
N ARG A 641 -38.17 -21.23 13.54
CA ARG A 641 -37.31 -20.27 14.26
C ARG A 641 -35.86 -20.25 13.76
N PHE A 642 -35.34 -21.41 13.34
CA PHE A 642 -33.93 -21.58 12.96
C PHE A 642 -33.74 -22.05 11.52
N THR A 643 -34.80 -21.98 10.71
CA THR A 643 -34.75 -22.36 9.30
C THR A 643 -35.31 -21.26 8.42
N HIS A 644 -34.76 -21.12 7.22
CA HIS A 644 -35.22 -20.19 6.22
C HIS A 644 -35.20 -20.84 4.84
N THR A 645 -36.33 -20.81 4.14
CA THR A 645 -36.45 -21.37 2.79
C THR A 645 -36.31 -20.29 1.73
N LYS A 646 -35.32 -20.45 0.84
CA LYS A 646 -35.07 -19.55 -0.30
C LYS A 646 -35.10 -20.34 -1.60
N GLY A 647 -36.19 -20.17 -2.36
CA GLY A 647 -36.47 -21.00 -3.54
C GLY A 647 -36.70 -22.45 -3.13
N ARG A 648 -35.95 -23.38 -3.73
CA ARG A 648 -36.04 -24.83 -3.43
C ARG A 648 -35.16 -25.32 -2.28
N PHE A 649 -34.46 -24.41 -1.59
CA PHE A 649 -33.46 -24.76 -0.59
C PHE A 649 -33.87 -24.24 0.78
N THR A 650 -33.79 -25.10 1.80
CA THR A 650 -33.96 -24.73 3.20
C THR A 650 -32.59 -24.63 3.86
N PHE A 651 -32.33 -23.48 4.47
CA PHE A 651 -31.10 -23.18 5.19
C PHE A 651 -31.40 -23.22 6.68
N ASP A 652 -30.45 -23.71 7.46
CA ASP A 652 -30.48 -23.69 8.92
C ASP A 652 -29.23 -22.96 9.46
N ASN A 653 -29.05 -22.95 10.79
CA ASN A 653 -27.91 -22.32 11.45
C ASN A 653 -26.54 -22.82 10.96
N SER A 654 -26.42 -23.99 10.33
CA SER A 654 -25.15 -24.48 9.77
C SER A 654 -24.65 -23.67 8.58
N TRP A 655 -25.52 -22.87 7.95
CA TRP A 655 -25.23 -22.08 6.74
C TRP A 655 -24.92 -20.61 7.02
N VAL A 656 -25.14 -20.15 8.25
CA VAL A 656 -24.98 -18.74 8.61
C VAL A 656 -23.51 -18.36 8.70
N VAL A 657 -23.12 -17.31 7.99
CA VAL A 657 -21.80 -16.67 8.11
C VAL A 657 -21.80 -15.82 9.39
N PRO A 658 -20.83 -16.00 10.32
CA PRO A 658 -20.79 -15.27 11.59
C PRO A 658 -20.88 -13.76 11.41
N TYR A 659 -21.68 -13.09 12.22
CA TYR A 659 -21.96 -11.66 12.08
C TYR A 659 -22.13 -10.99 13.43
N ASN A 660 -21.97 -9.66 13.44
CA ASN A 660 -22.35 -8.83 14.57
C ASN A 660 -23.74 -8.21 14.27
N PRO A 661 -24.78 -8.46 15.10
CA PRO A 661 -26.13 -7.99 14.83
C PRO A 661 -26.27 -6.47 14.66
N PHE A 662 -25.57 -5.68 15.48
CA PHE A 662 -25.58 -4.22 15.39
C PHE A 662 -25.03 -3.73 14.04
N LEU A 663 -23.85 -4.20 13.64
CA LEU A 663 -23.24 -3.81 12.37
C LEU A 663 -24.11 -4.25 11.18
N SER A 664 -24.67 -5.46 11.22
CA SER A 664 -25.55 -5.97 10.16
C SER A 664 -26.83 -5.14 10.02
N LEU A 665 -27.50 -4.80 11.12
CA LEU A 665 -28.68 -3.93 11.10
C LEU A 665 -28.35 -2.56 10.53
N LYS A 666 -27.35 -1.90 11.12
CA LYS A 666 -27.01 -0.52 10.80
C LYS A 666 -26.56 -0.33 9.36
N TYR A 667 -25.78 -1.25 8.81
CA TYR A 667 -25.20 -1.11 7.46
C TYR A 667 -25.92 -1.91 6.38
N ASN A 668 -26.85 -2.80 6.75
CA ASN A 668 -27.67 -3.59 5.82
C ASN A 668 -26.85 -4.15 4.63
N ALA A 669 -25.90 -5.04 4.94
CA ALA A 669 -24.98 -5.59 3.96
C ALA A 669 -24.42 -6.93 4.41
N HIS A 670 -23.72 -7.64 3.51
CA HIS A 670 -22.97 -8.84 3.89
C HIS A 670 -21.76 -8.45 4.74
N ILE A 671 -21.89 -8.61 6.06
CA ILE A 671 -20.84 -8.34 7.05
C ILE A 671 -20.48 -9.63 7.78
N ASN A 672 -19.24 -10.08 7.62
CA ASN A 672 -18.70 -11.19 8.42
C ASN A 672 -17.97 -10.60 9.63
N CYS A 673 -18.18 -11.16 10.82
CA CYS A 673 -17.42 -10.81 12.01
C CYS A 673 -16.88 -12.08 12.65
N GLU A 674 -15.55 -12.20 12.71
CA GLU A 674 -14.87 -13.33 13.30
C GLU A 674 -13.86 -12.87 14.35
N LEU A 675 -13.73 -13.66 15.40
CA LEU A 675 -12.71 -13.52 16.43
C LEU A 675 -11.41 -14.18 15.98
N VAL A 676 -10.29 -13.49 16.19
CA VAL A 676 -8.95 -13.90 15.77
C VAL A 676 -7.95 -13.68 16.91
N PHE A 677 -6.94 -14.55 17.02
CA PHE A 677 -5.97 -14.48 18.12
C PHE A 677 -4.51 -14.52 17.65
N SER A 678 -4.28 -14.52 16.34
CA SER A 678 -2.94 -14.77 15.79
C SER A 678 -2.53 -13.76 14.73
N THR A 679 -1.22 -13.63 14.58
CA THR A 679 -0.61 -12.86 13.48
C THR A 679 -0.86 -13.49 12.11
N LYS A 680 -1.41 -14.72 12.04
CA LYS A 680 -1.83 -15.34 10.77
C LYS A 680 -2.90 -14.50 10.07
N SER A 681 -3.80 -13.85 10.82
CA SER A 681 -4.84 -12.98 10.25
C SER A 681 -4.26 -11.73 9.59
N VAL A 682 -3.14 -11.22 10.13
CA VAL A 682 -2.37 -10.14 9.49
C VAL A 682 -1.81 -10.63 8.16
N LYS A 683 -1.13 -11.78 8.16
CA LYS A 683 -0.64 -12.40 6.90
C LYS A 683 -1.79 -12.67 5.93
N TYR A 684 -2.97 -13.02 6.43
CA TYR A 684 -4.16 -13.29 5.63
C TYR A 684 -4.69 -12.04 4.93
N ILE A 685 -4.89 -10.90 5.64
CA ILE A 685 -5.25 -9.64 4.97
C ILE A 685 -4.19 -9.26 3.94
N HIS A 686 -2.91 -9.39 4.30
CA HIS A 686 -1.81 -9.10 3.38
C HIS A 686 -1.68 -10.12 2.24
N LYS A 687 -2.28 -11.31 2.32
CA LYS A 687 -2.41 -12.23 1.19
C LYS A 687 -3.37 -11.69 0.13
N TYR A 688 -4.50 -11.10 0.51
CA TYR A 688 -5.43 -10.45 -0.44
C TYR A 688 -4.79 -9.25 -1.13
N ILE A 689 -3.87 -8.60 -0.42
CA ILE A 689 -3.01 -7.55 -0.93
C ILE A 689 -1.98 -8.11 -1.93
N THR A 690 -1.19 -9.14 -1.56
CA THR A 690 -0.08 -9.65 -2.40
C THR A 690 -0.51 -10.60 -3.51
N LYS A 691 -1.75 -11.11 -3.46
CA LYS A 691 -2.31 -11.92 -4.55
C LYS A 691 -2.27 -11.16 -5.88
N GLY A 692 -2.24 -9.82 -5.81
CA GLY A 692 -2.28 -8.94 -6.98
C GLY A 692 -3.59 -9.12 -7.74
N SER A 693 -3.80 -8.33 -8.79
CA SER A 693 -4.83 -8.67 -9.77
C SER A 693 -4.50 -10.05 -10.35
N ASP A 694 -5.52 -10.86 -10.68
CA ASP A 694 -5.33 -12.19 -11.27
C ASP A 694 -4.30 -12.10 -12.42
N ARG A 695 -3.16 -12.79 -12.31
CA ARG A 695 -2.07 -12.74 -13.30
C ARG A 695 -2.18 -13.94 -14.22
N THR A 696 -2.04 -13.76 -15.54
CA THR A 696 -1.73 -14.88 -16.43
C THR A 696 -0.21 -15.03 -16.49
N MET A 697 0.31 -16.23 -16.27
CA MET A 697 1.74 -16.55 -16.48
C MET A 697 2.00 -16.65 -17.98
N VAL A 698 2.23 -15.53 -18.66
CA VAL A 698 2.76 -15.55 -20.03
C VAL A 698 4.02 -14.71 -20.06
N ARG A 699 5.16 -15.38 -20.22
CA ARG A 699 6.44 -14.74 -20.55
C ARG A 699 6.60 -14.87 -22.06
N ILE A 700 6.34 -13.80 -22.79
CA ILE A 700 6.66 -13.74 -24.22
C ILE A 700 8.16 -13.44 -24.31
N ARG A 701 8.95 -14.43 -24.72
CA ARG A 701 10.35 -14.22 -25.10
C ARG A 701 10.38 -13.90 -26.59
N PRO A 702 11.12 -12.87 -27.05
CA PRO A 702 11.61 -12.85 -28.41
C PRO A 702 12.44 -14.13 -28.63
N GLU A 703 12.20 -14.87 -29.70
CA GLU A 703 13.06 -15.99 -30.08
C GLU A 703 14.47 -15.45 -30.41
N GLY A 704 15.50 -15.95 -29.72
CA GLY A 704 16.89 -15.79 -30.17
C GLY A 704 17.94 -15.28 -29.17
N ASP A 705 17.62 -15.02 -27.90
CA ASP A 705 18.64 -14.53 -26.95
C ASP A 705 18.66 -15.33 -25.64
N GLU A 706 19.49 -16.38 -25.61
CA GLU A 706 19.66 -17.25 -24.43
C GLU A 706 20.63 -16.69 -23.39
N ASN A 707 21.32 -15.57 -23.68
CA ASN A 707 22.40 -15.02 -22.84
C ASN A 707 22.27 -13.53 -22.46
N ALA A 708 21.16 -12.85 -22.75
CA ALA A 708 20.93 -11.52 -22.19
C ALA A 708 20.66 -11.60 -20.68
N ASN A 709 21.62 -11.12 -19.88
CA ASN A 709 21.39 -10.70 -18.49
C ASN A 709 20.44 -9.48 -18.53
N GLU A 710 19.15 -9.71 -18.79
CA GLU A 710 18.16 -8.65 -19.02
C GLU A 710 17.99 -7.78 -17.77
N ALA A 711 18.10 -6.47 -17.95
CA ALA A 711 17.80 -5.50 -16.91
C ALA A 711 16.34 -5.66 -16.44
N ILE A 712 16.13 -5.83 -15.13
CA ILE A 712 14.79 -5.95 -14.56
C ILE A 712 14.02 -4.64 -14.81
N ASP A 713 12.94 -4.71 -15.60
CA ASP A 713 11.95 -3.65 -15.76
C ASP A 713 10.69 -3.96 -14.94
N GLU A 714 10.64 -3.43 -13.72
CA GLU A 714 9.47 -3.62 -12.84
C GLU A 714 8.21 -2.92 -13.38
N ILE A 715 8.32 -1.91 -14.27
CA ILE A 715 7.15 -1.24 -14.85
C ILE A 715 6.44 -2.17 -15.83
N SER A 716 7.20 -2.82 -16.71
CA SER A 716 6.62 -3.76 -17.68
C SER A 716 5.94 -4.94 -16.96
N GLN A 717 6.59 -5.50 -15.93
CA GLN A 717 5.98 -6.54 -15.08
C GLN A 717 4.73 -6.06 -14.31
N TYR A 718 4.67 -4.78 -13.96
CA TYR A 718 3.52 -4.18 -13.28
C TYR A 718 2.31 -4.00 -14.22
N VAL A 719 2.56 -3.69 -15.49
CA VAL A 719 1.50 -3.46 -16.51
C VAL A 719 0.99 -4.79 -17.10
N ASP A 720 1.87 -5.71 -17.48
CA ASP A 720 1.51 -6.90 -18.27
C ASP A 720 0.68 -7.94 -17.52
N ALA A 721 0.67 -7.87 -16.19
CA ALA A 721 0.05 -8.88 -15.33
C ALA A 721 -1.25 -8.44 -14.65
N ARG A 722 -1.78 -7.23 -14.92
CA ARG A 722 -2.89 -6.66 -14.13
C ARG A 722 -4.24 -6.67 -14.86
N HIS A 723 -5.28 -7.04 -14.12
CA HIS A 723 -6.67 -6.74 -14.45
C HIS A 723 -7.18 -5.59 -13.59
N ILE A 724 -7.87 -4.63 -14.22
CA ILE A 724 -8.52 -3.51 -13.53
C ILE A 724 -9.98 -3.46 -13.97
N GLY A 725 -10.89 -3.35 -13.01
CA GLY A 725 -12.32 -3.16 -13.25
C GLY A 725 -12.77 -1.71 -13.05
N ALA A 726 -13.94 -1.35 -13.57
CA ALA A 726 -14.48 0.01 -13.50
C ALA A 726 -14.58 0.57 -12.06
N THR A 727 -15.04 -0.24 -11.10
CA THR A 727 -15.11 0.14 -9.68
C THR A 727 -13.74 0.46 -9.10
N GLU A 728 -12.73 -0.35 -9.40
CA GLU A 728 -11.35 -0.10 -8.97
C GLU A 728 -10.81 1.18 -9.61
N ALA A 729 -10.98 1.36 -10.92
CA ALA A 729 -10.57 2.56 -11.65
C ALA A 729 -11.19 3.84 -11.07
N VAL A 730 -12.48 3.79 -10.73
CA VAL A 730 -13.22 4.88 -10.10
C VAL A 730 -12.70 5.17 -8.69
N TRP A 731 -12.52 4.15 -7.85
CA TRP A 731 -11.98 4.33 -6.49
C TRP A 731 -10.62 4.99 -6.50
N ARG A 732 -9.77 4.59 -7.45
CA ARG A 732 -8.43 5.14 -7.64
C ARG A 732 -8.48 6.57 -8.17
N THR A 733 -9.37 6.86 -9.12
CA THR A 733 -9.59 8.20 -9.68
C THR A 733 -10.11 9.19 -8.62
N PHE A 734 -10.97 8.74 -7.71
CA PHE A 734 -11.44 9.56 -6.58
C PHE A 734 -10.43 9.65 -5.43
N GLU A 735 -9.29 8.97 -5.53
CA GLU A 735 -8.23 8.93 -4.52
C GLU A 735 -8.73 8.43 -3.15
N PHE A 736 -9.72 7.53 -3.16
CA PHE A 736 -10.21 6.94 -1.92
C PHE A 736 -9.13 6.02 -1.30
N PRO A 737 -8.97 6.01 0.03
CA PRO A 737 -7.94 5.18 0.66
C PRO A 737 -8.19 3.69 0.40
N LEU A 738 -7.20 3.00 -0.16
CA LEU A 738 -7.25 1.53 -0.25
C LEU A 738 -6.81 0.85 1.04
N ARG A 739 -6.06 1.57 1.87
CA ARG A 739 -5.56 1.12 3.16
C ARG A 739 -6.11 2.02 4.25
N HIS A 740 -6.51 1.40 5.35
CA HIS A 740 -6.91 2.05 6.58
C HIS A 740 -5.97 1.53 7.67
N ALA A 741 -5.38 2.40 8.47
CA ALA A 741 -4.51 1.99 9.56
C ALA A 741 -4.50 3.04 10.66
N TYR A 742 -4.52 2.57 11.90
CA TYR A 742 -4.33 3.35 13.10
C TYR A 742 -3.60 2.49 14.14
N PRO A 743 -2.61 3.02 14.85
CA PRO A 743 -2.02 4.36 14.69
C PRO A 743 -1.19 4.49 13.41
N SER A 744 -0.73 5.71 13.10
CA SER A 744 0.20 5.94 12.00
C SER A 744 1.57 5.28 12.27
N VAL A 745 2.17 4.69 11.24
CA VAL A 745 3.50 4.06 11.35
C VAL A 745 4.51 4.83 10.53
N GLU A 746 5.60 5.25 11.17
CA GLU A 746 6.70 5.99 10.57
C GLU A 746 7.96 5.13 10.49
N LYS A 747 8.56 5.06 9.30
CA LYS A 747 9.80 4.31 9.07
C LYS A 747 11.00 5.22 9.35
N LEU A 748 11.83 4.83 10.31
CA LEU A 748 13.10 5.49 10.61
C LEU A 748 14.20 4.98 9.67
N PRO A 749 15.06 5.88 9.14
CA PRO A 749 16.24 5.48 8.40
C PRO A 749 17.24 4.81 9.36
N LEU A 750 17.98 3.85 8.83
CA LEU A 750 19.06 3.13 9.50
C LEU A 750 20.23 3.04 8.51
N HIS A 751 21.42 3.36 8.98
CA HIS A 751 22.67 3.26 8.26
C HIS A 751 23.81 3.06 9.28
N LEU A 752 24.92 2.47 8.84
CA LEU A 752 26.15 2.47 9.63
C LEU A 752 26.76 3.88 9.65
N GLU A 753 27.76 4.06 10.50
CA GLU A 753 28.54 5.30 10.56
C GLU A 753 29.12 5.61 9.17
N ASN A 754 28.94 6.85 8.71
CA ASN A 754 29.35 7.33 7.38
C ASN A 754 28.72 6.61 6.16
N GLU A 755 27.71 5.77 6.36
CA GLU A 755 26.97 5.11 5.28
C GLU A 755 25.58 5.72 5.01
N GLN A 756 25.34 6.97 5.44
CA GLN A 756 24.07 7.66 5.14
C GLN A 756 23.80 7.75 3.63
N GLN A 757 22.53 7.64 3.23
CA GLN A 757 22.16 7.80 1.83
C GLN A 757 22.22 9.28 1.41
N VAL A 758 22.82 9.52 0.24
CA VAL A 758 22.94 10.85 -0.36
C VAL A 758 22.20 10.85 -1.71
N LEU A 759 21.41 11.90 -1.93
CA LEU A 759 20.72 12.17 -3.19
C LEU A 759 21.40 13.37 -3.84
N PHE A 760 21.89 13.21 -5.08
CA PHE A 760 22.54 14.28 -5.83
C PHE A 760 22.17 14.19 -7.31
N GLN A 761 22.17 15.34 -7.98
CA GLN A 761 22.02 15.41 -9.43
C GLN A 761 23.38 15.18 -10.11
N GLU A 762 23.37 14.82 -11.39
CA GLU A 762 24.58 14.62 -12.18
C GLU A 762 25.43 15.90 -12.15
N GLY A 763 26.71 15.79 -11.78
CA GLY A 763 27.62 16.92 -11.56
C GLY A 763 27.54 17.58 -10.16
N GLY A 764 26.60 17.18 -9.29
CA GLY A 764 26.42 17.72 -7.94
C GLY A 764 26.99 16.86 -6.80
N LEU A 765 27.90 15.94 -7.11
CA LEU A 765 28.46 14.99 -6.14
C LEU A 765 29.28 15.69 -5.03
N GLU A 766 30.12 16.65 -5.41
CA GLU A 766 30.96 17.40 -4.48
C GLU A 766 30.11 18.20 -3.47
N GLU A 767 29.10 18.94 -3.94
CA GLU A 767 28.18 19.68 -3.08
C GLU A 767 27.45 18.76 -2.10
N ALA A 768 27.02 17.59 -2.57
CA ALA A 768 26.27 16.65 -1.75
C ALA A 768 27.12 15.97 -0.67
N VAL A 769 28.41 15.75 -0.94
CA VAL A 769 29.39 15.24 0.04
C VAL A 769 29.76 16.34 1.05
N MET A 770 30.02 17.57 0.59
CA MET A 770 30.34 18.73 1.44
C MET A 770 29.18 19.11 2.38
N ALA A 771 27.93 18.95 1.93
CA ALA A 771 26.76 19.34 2.70
C ALA A 771 26.46 18.47 3.93
N GLN A 772 27.20 17.35 4.14
CA GLN A 772 27.08 16.41 5.27
C GLN A 772 25.67 16.37 5.88
N SER A 773 24.74 15.72 5.19
CA SER A 773 23.34 15.74 5.56
C SER A 773 23.08 15.06 6.91
N LYS A 774 22.79 15.84 7.97
CA LYS A 774 22.22 15.31 9.24
C LYS A 774 21.03 14.39 8.95
N THR A 775 21.07 13.17 9.49
CA THR A 775 20.01 12.18 9.33
C THR A 775 19.10 12.18 10.56
N LYS A 776 17.93 11.52 10.47
CA LYS A 776 17.07 11.31 11.63
C LYS A 776 17.77 10.54 12.76
N LEU A 777 18.71 9.66 12.43
CA LEU A 777 19.46 8.87 13.41
C LEU A 777 20.53 9.72 14.10
N THR A 778 21.35 10.44 13.34
CA THR A 778 22.38 11.30 13.95
C THR A 778 21.78 12.47 14.71
N ALA A 779 20.67 13.06 14.24
CA ALA A 779 19.93 14.05 14.99
C ALA A 779 19.30 13.50 16.27
N PHE A 780 19.01 12.19 16.36
CA PHE A 780 18.52 11.56 17.59
C PHE A 780 19.65 11.45 18.62
N PHE A 781 20.87 11.13 18.18
CA PHE A 781 22.07 11.20 19.02
C PHE A 781 22.30 12.61 19.56
N ASP A 782 22.17 13.64 18.73
CA ASP A 782 22.28 15.04 19.15
C ASP A 782 21.29 15.40 20.27
N VAL A 783 20.04 14.91 20.19
CA VAL A 783 19.02 15.13 21.25
C VAL A 783 19.47 14.53 22.58
N ASN A 784 20.02 13.32 22.55
CA ASN A 784 20.46 12.63 23.75
C ASN A 784 21.77 13.23 24.31
N ALA A 785 22.65 13.73 23.45
CA ALA A 785 23.91 14.35 23.87
C ALA A 785 23.72 15.76 24.44
N ALA A 786 22.72 16.52 23.97
CA ALA A 786 22.50 17.91 24.38
C ALA A 786 21.68 18.08 25.67
N ALA A 787 21.05 17.01 26.16
CA ALA A 787 20.17 17.08 27.33
C ALA A 787 20.94 16.74 28.62
N GLU A 788 20.83 17.58 29.66
CA GLU A 788 21.35 17.27 31.00
C GLU A 788 20.75 15.97 31.55
N ASN A 789 19.49 15.69 31.20
CA ASN A 789 18.81 14.42 31.44
C ASN A 789 18.24 13.90 30.11
N PRO A 790 18.94 13.01 29.40
CA PRO A 790 18.48 12.54 28.10
C PRO A 790 17.20 11.72 28.23
N PRO A 791 16.29 11.82 27.24
CA PRO A 791 15.05 11.05 27.25
C PRO A 791 15.42 9.55 27.22
N GLN A 792 14.99 8.82 28.25
CA GLN A 792 15.24 7.38 28.40
C GLN A 792 14.36 6.57 27.44
N ILE A 793 14.58 6.77 26.15
CA ILE A 793 13.78 6.19 25.06
C ILE A 793 14.70 5.52 24.04
N ILE A 794 14.19 4.49 23.39
CA ILE A 794 14.83 3.87 22.24
C ILE A 794 14.50 4.64 20.95
N TYR A 795 15.32 4.50 19.91
CA TYR A 795 15.17 5.27 18.67
C TYR A 795 13.77 5.17 18.02
N PRO A 796 13.12 3.99 17.91
CA PRO A 796 11.74 3.88 17.44
C PRO A 796 10.70 4.68 18.22
N GLU A 797 10.95 4.99 19.49
CA GLU A 797 10.01 5.74 20.34
C GLU A 797 10.13 7.25 20.20
N VAL A 798 11.12 7.74 19.46
CA VAL A 798 11.34 9.17 19.24
C VAL A 798 10.07 9.89 18.75
N PHE A 799 9.25 9.23 17.91
CA PHE A 799 8.01 9.83 17.39
C PHE A 799 6.91 10.01 18.43
N LYS A 800 6.95 9.28 19.56
CA LYS A 800 6.01 9.49 20.66
C LYS A 800 6.21 10.87 21.26
N TYR A 801 7.45 11.34 21.38
CA TYR A 801 7.80 12.55 22.13
C TYR A 801 8.22 13.73 21.24
N TYR A 802 8.76 13.45 20.04
CA TYR A 802 9.33 14.45 19.13
C TYR A 802 8.64 14.43 17.76
N THR A 803 8.73 15.56 17.06
CA THR A 803 8.35 15.73 15.65
C THR A 803 9.58 16.11 14.84
N TRP A 804 9.71 15.53 13.64
CA TRP A 804 10.82 15.82 12.75
C TRP A 804 10.62 17.15 12.00
N ASN A 805 11.57 18.07 12.12
CA ASN A 805 11.61 19.28 11.30
C ASN A 805 12.50 19.04 10.07
N GLY A 806 11.89 18.79 8.92
CA GLY A 806 12.62 18.50 7.68
C GLY A 806 13.48 19.65 7.14
N ARG A 807 13.15 20.91 7.46
CA ARG A 807 13.93 22.08 7.02
C ARG A 807 15.18 22.28 7.87
N ARG A 808 15.05 22.15 9.20
CA ARG A 808 16.17 22.28 10.14
C ARG A 808 16.98 20.98 10.29
N LYS A 809 16.45 19.86 9.83
CA LYS A 809 16.97 18.50 10.04
C LYS A 809 17.19 18.19 11.53
N THR A 810 16.25 18.58 12.37
CA THR A 810 16.29 18.37 13.83
C THR A 810 14.99 17.76 14.35
N TRP A 811 15.11 17.06 15.49
CA TRP A 811 13.95 16.67 16.29
C TRP A 811 13.51 17.84 17.17
N MET A 812 12.22 18.11 17.19
CA MET A 812 11.62 19.13 18.05
C MET A 812 10.68 18.45 19.04
N PRO A 813 10.74 18.75 20.35
CA PRO A 813 9.75 18.29 21.31
C PRO A 813 8.35 18.62 20.81
N ARG A 814 7.40 17.70 21.00
CA ARG A 814 6.01 17.95 20.62
C ARG A 814 5.46 19.07 21.49
N VAL A 815 4.99 20.13 20.83
CA VAL A 815 4.29 21.24 21.48
C VAL A 815 2.79 21.00 21.31
N GLN A 816 2.02 21.20 22.38
CA GLN A 816 0.57 21.04 22.39
C GLN A 816 -0.07 21.88 21.27
N ASN A 817 -0.69 21.22 20.29
CA ASN A 817 -1.51 21.93 19.31
C ASN A 817 -2.82 22.30 20.04
N ARG A 818 -3.14 23.58 20.21
CA ARG A 818 -4.36 24.09 20.89
C ARG A 818 -5.69 23.77 20.15
N SER A 819 -5.74 22.67 19.40
CA SER A 819 -6.91 22.22 18.64
C SER A 819 -7.47 20.92 19.20
N ARG A 820 -8.56 21.08 19.97
CA ARG A 820 -9.68 20.15 20.22
C ARG A 820 -9.28 18.74 20.72
N ASN A 821 -8.95 18.64 22.00
CA ASN A 821 -9.49 17.64 22.96
C ASN A 821 -8.60 17.37 24.19
N CYS A 822 -7.46 18.05 24.34
CA CYS A 822 -6.66 18.02 25.56
C CYS A 822 -6.45 19.47 26.02
N ARG A 823 -7.32 19.99 26.89
CA ARG A 823 -7.23 21.39 27.36
C ARG A 823 -6.75 21.57 28.79
N ASP A 824 -6.69 20.54 29.62
CA ASP A 824 -6.69 20.77 31.07
C ASP A 824 -5.56 20.07 31.86
N ASP A 825 -4.35 19.95 31.30
CA ASP A 825 -3.14 19.67 32.10
C ASP A 825 -1.88 20.25 31.43
N PRO A 826 -1.23 21.29 32.01
CA PRO A 826 0.02 21.85 31.48
C PRO A 826 1.23 20.92 31.63
N ASP A 827 1.18 19.90 32.49
CA ASP A 827 2.29 18.95 32.73
C ASP A 827 2.08 17.57 32.08
N SER A 828 0.99 17.35 31.35
CA SER A 828 0.80 16.09 30.63
C SER A 828 1.75 16.02 29.43
N GLU A 829 2.78 15.17 29.49
CA GLU A 829 3.69 14.91 28.37
C GLU A 829 2.89 14.68 27.08
N VAL A 830 3.06 15.56 26.07
CA VAL A 830 2.36 15.49 24.80
C VAL A 830 2.86 14.29 24.00
N LYS A 831 2.25 13.12 24.21
CA LYS A 831 2.61 11.85 23.54
C LYS A 831 1.77 11.62 22.29
N SER A 832 2.44 11.20 21.22
CA SER A 832 1.81 10.69 20.00
C SER A 832 1.56 9.18 20.12
N ASP A 833 0.49 8.74 19.49
CA ASP A 833 0.18 7.33 19.23
C ASP A 833 1.03 6.72 18.09
N THR A 834 1.76 7.57 17.35
CA THR A 834 2.60 7.18 16.21
C THR A 834 3.63 6.11 16.58
N VAL A 835 3.65 5.04 15.78
CA VAL A 835 4.58 3.92 15.94
C VAL A 835 5.80 4.13 15.04
N GLY A 836 6.98 4.25 15.62
CA GLY A 836 8.23 4.20 14.86
C GLY A 836 8.63 2.77 14.55
N ARG A 837 9.20 2.54 13.36
CA ARG A 837 9.82 1.26 13.02
C ARG A 837 11.12 1.42 12.26
N LEU A 838 12.06 0.52 12.52
CA LEU A 838 13.27 0.36 11.70
C LEU A 838 13.00 -0.54 10.49
N PRO A 839 13.77 -0.43 9.38
CA PRO A 839 13.68 -1.36 8.27
C PRO A 839 13.91 -2.81 8.72
N ILE A 840 13.38 -3.78 7.97
CA ILE A 840 13.78 -5.18 8.12
C ILE A 840 15.08 -5.38 7.37
N ILE A 841 16.04 -6.03 8.02
CA ILE A 841 17.38 -6.25 7.52
C ILE A 841 17.60 -7.75 7.50
N GLY A 842 18.01 -8.28 6.35
CA GLY A 842 18.31 -9.70 6.21
C GLY A 842 19.64 -10.03 6.87
N LEU A 843 19.74 -11.21 7.47
CA LEU A 843 20.99 -11.72 8.02
C LEU A 843 21.84 -12.31 6.87
N THR A 844 22.48 -11.43 6.10
CA THR A 844 23.43 -11.80 5.06
C THR A 844 24.81 -11.23 5.41
N PRO A 845 25.92 -11.80 4.90
CA PRO A 845 27.27 -11.31 5.22
C PRO A 845 27.44 -9.80 5.00
N ASN A 846 26.84 -9.25 3.94
CA ASN A 846 26.94 -7.81 3.61
C ASN A 846 25.98 -6.91 4.41
N GLN A 847 25.10 -7.47 5.24
CA GLN A 847 24.08 -6.75 6.02
C GLN A 847 24.14 -7.11 7.51
N ILE A 848 25.10 -7.95 7.93
CA ILE A 848 25.19 -8.49 9.29
C ILE A 848 25.32 -7.37 10.32
N GLU A 849 26.19 -6.40 10.08
CA GLU A 849 26.37 -5.25 11.00
C GLU A 849 25.14 -4.34 11.03
N HIS A 850 24.44 -4.20 9.90
CA HIS A 850 23.19 -3.44 9.86
C HIS A 850 22.09 -4.13 10.70
N PHE A 851 22.04 -5.47 10.65
CA PHE A 851 21.12 -6.28 11.44
C PHE A 851 21.37 -6.13 12.94
N HIS A 852 22.64 -6.19 13.37
CA HIS A 852 23.02 -6.01 14.78
C HIS A 852 22.82 -4.56 15.26
N LEU A 853 23.15 -3.56 14.44
CA LEU A 853 22.83 -2.16 14.73
C LEU A 853 21.33 -1.97 14.95
N ARG A 854 20.49 -2.59 14.11
CA ARG A 854 19.04 -2.56 14.29
C ARG A 854 18.62 -3.16 15.63
N MET A 855 19.23 -4.27 16.05
CA MET A 855 18.94 -4.88 17.37
C MET A 855 19.29 -3.91 18.50
N LEU A 856 20.48 -3.31 18.46
CA LEU A 856 20.92 -2.34 19.46
C LEU A 856 20.00 -1.12 19.53
N LEU A 857 19.54 -0.60 18.40
CA LEU A 857 18.60 0.53 18.36
C LEU A 857 17.19 0.21 18.92
N TYR A 858 16.86 -1.08 19.11
CA TYR A 858 15.65 -1.50 19.82
C TYR A 858 15.88 -1.78 21.32
N GLN A 859 17.12 -1.71 21.80
CA GLN A 859 17.50 -2.13 23.16
C GLN A 859 18.21 -1.03 23.96
N VAL A 860 19.14 -0.30 23.33
CA VAL A 860 19.93 0.74 23.98
C VAL A 860 19.07 2.01 24.13
N LEU A 861 18.90 2.45 25.37
CA LEU A 861 18.21 3.69 25.72
C LEU A 861 19.15 4.88 25.58
N ALA A 862 18.60 6.00 25.10
CA ALA A 862 19.30 7.29 25.01
C ALA A 862 20.72 7.25 24.37
N PRO A 863 20.95 6.53 23.25
CA PRO A 863 22.28 6.47 22.66
C PRO A 863 22.75 7.85 22.18
N THR A 864 24.00 8.21 22.46
CA THR A 864 24.60 9.51 22.13
C THR A 864 25.52 9.49 20.91
N SER A 865 25.89 8.31 20.41
CA SER A 865 26.72 8.13 19.22
C SER A 865 26.68 6.67 18.72
N PHE A 866 27.29 6.41 17.56
CA PHE A 866 27.54 5.04 17.08
C PHE A 866 28.45 4.25 18.01
N ASP A 867 29.47 4.90 18.58
CA ASP A 867 30.36 4.28 19.58
C ASP A 867 29.60 3.88 20.83
N ASN A 868 28.72 4.75 21.33
CA ASN A 868 27.93 4.46 22.52
C ASN A 868 27.01 3.23 22.31
N LEU A 869 26.49 3.01 21.10
CA LEU A 869 25.74 1.79 20.77
C LEU A 869 26.62 0.52 20.85
N ARG A 870 27.92 0.64 20.55
CA ARG A 870 28.89 -0.46 20.63
C ARG A 870 29.49 -0.64 22.03
N THR A 871 29.35 0.33 22.94
CA THR A 871 29.87 0.25 24.30
C THR A 871 28.91 -0.50 25.24
N TYR A 872 29.38 -1.51 25.94
CA TYR A 872 28.64 -2.22 27.01
C TYR A 872 29.56 -2.46 28.20
N ASP A 873 29.07 -2.27 29.42
CA ASP A 873 29.86 -2.41 30.67
C ASP A 873 31.23 -1.70 30.62
N GLY A 874 31.27 -0.51 30.00
CA GLY A 874 32.49 0.30 29.87
C GLY A 874 33.46 -0.15 28.76
N VAL A 875 33.16 -1.23 28.03
CA VAL A 875 33.98 -1.75 26.93
C VAL A 875 33.33 -1.42 25.58
N THR A 876 34.07 -0.72 24.71
CA THR A 876 33.63 -0.47 23.33
C THR A 876 34.05 -1.62 22.42
N HIS A 877 33.07 -2.31 21.86
CA HIS A 877 33.32 -3.44 20.95
C HIS A 877 33.62 -2.96 19.52
N ALA A 878 34.45 -3.71 18.79
CA ALA A 878 34.80 -3.38 17.42
C ALA A 878 33.60 -3.45 16.46
N THR A 879 32.68 -4.39 16.68
CA THR A 879 31.51 -4.62 15.82
C THR A 879 30.20 -4.49 16.62
N TYR A 880 29.11 -4.18 15.92
CA TYR A 880 27.77 -4.21 16.50
C TYR A 880 27.36 -5.64 16.89
N GLN A 881 27.84 -6.65 16.15
CA GLN A 881 27.69 -8.06 16.54
C GLN A 881 28.31 -8.33 17.91
N GLY A 882 29.58 -7.95 18.12
CA GLY A 882 30.27 -8.15 19.40
C GLY A 882 29.55 -7.45 20.56
N ALA A 883 29.05 -6.24 20.31
CA ALA A 883 28.22 -5.51 21.26
C ALA A 883 26.88 -6.18 21.58
N CYS A 884 26.28 -6.93 20.64
CA CYS A 884 25.09 -7.74 20.87
C CYS A 884 25.39 -9.00 21.68
N MET A 885 26.52 -9.69 21.39
CA MET A 885 26.98 -10.87 22.13
C MET A 885 27.24 -10.52 23.60
N ALA A 886 27.97 -9.43 23.84
CA ALA A 886 28.28 -8.97 25.20
C ALA A 886 27.02 -8.63 26.02
N ARG A 887 25.94 -8.19 25.35
CA ARG A 887 24.63 -7.91 25.96
C ARG A 887 23.75 -9.15 26.11
N GLY A 888 24.19 -10.34 25.67
CA GLY A 888 23.37 -11.55 25.63
C GLY A 888 22.15 -11.44 24.71
N LEU A 889 22.21 -10.58 23.68
CA LEU A 889 21.11 -10.44 22.71
C LEU A 889 21.14 -11.53 21.62
N ILE A 890 22.28 -12.21 21.49
CA ILE A 890 22.52 -13.36 20.63
C ILE A 890 23.35 -14.36 21.43
N ASP A 891 23.09 -15.65 21.23
CA ASP A 891 23.78 -16.73 21.94
C ASP A 891 25.28 -16.72 21.60
N ASP A 892 26.10 -17.11 22.58
CA ASP A 892 27.50 -17.41 22.38
C ASP A 892 27.67 -18.85 21.85
N ASP A 893 28.85 -19.18 21.32
CA ASP A 893 29.11 -20.53 20.79
C ASP A 893 29.31 -21.58 21.91
N THR A 894 29.06 -21.21 23.17
CA THR A 894 29.43 -22.00 24.36
C THR A 894 28.74 -23.36 24.43
N GLU A 895 27.49 -23.47 24.00
CA GLU A 895 26.79 -24.76 23.95
C GLU A 895 27.33 -25.68 22.83
N MET A 896 27.83 -25.08 21.73
CA MET A 896 28.50 -25.84 20.66
C MET A 896 29.87 -26.33 21.11
N ASP A 897 30.60 -25.50 21.86
CA ASP A 897 31.89 -25.87 22.46
C ASP A 897 31.72 -27.01 23.47
N LYS A 898 30.73 -26.93 24.38
CA LYS A 898 30.44 -28.03 25.31
C LYS A 898 30.05 -29.33 24.60
N ALA A 899 29.25 -29.23 23.53
CA ALA A 899 28.86 -30.40 22.74
C ALA A 899 30.07 -31.02 22.02
N MET A 900 31.00 -30.21 21.52
CA MET A 900 32.26 -30.70 20.94
C MET A 900 33.15 -31.34 22.01
N ASP A 901 33.31 -30.70 23.17
CA ASP A 901 34.12 -31.22 24.28
C ASP A 901 33.55 -32.57 24.78
N GLU A 902 32.22 -32.70 24.87
CA GLU A 902 31.54 -33.96 25.21
C GLU A 902 31.74 -35.03 24.11
N ALA A 903 31.57 -34.68 22.83
CA ALA A 903 31.76 -35.61 21.73
C ALA A 903 33.22 -36.10 21.61
N ALA A 904 34.19 -35.21 21.81
CA ALA A 904 35.61 -35.52 21.81
C ALA A 904 36.00 -36.50 22.94
N SER A 905 35.27 -36.47 24.07
CA SER A 905 35.52 -37.39 25.19
C SER A 905 35.16 -38.86 24.89
N VAL A 906 34.29 -39.11 23.90
CA VAL A 906 33.77 -40.46 23.58
C VAL A 906 34.01 -40.90 22.13
N SER A 907 34.49 -40.01 21.25
CA SER A 907 34.67 -40.27 19.83
C SER A 907 35.87 -39.51 19.27
N PHE A 908 36.56 -40.09 18.28
CA PHE A 908 37.73 -39.49 17.61
C PHE A 908 37.74 -39.84 16.11
N GLY A 909 38.54 -39.10 15.32
CA GLY A 909 38.70 -39.33 13.88
C GLY A 909 37.46 -38.98 13.06
N HIS A 910 37.14 -39.79 12.04
CA HIS A 910 36.09 -39.46 11.07
C HIS A 910 34.71 -39.14 11.70
N PRO A 911 34.19 -39.90 12.69
CA PRO A 911 32.91 -39.55 13.32
C PRO A 911 32.93 -38.20 14.06
N LEU A 912 34.04 -37.84 14.70
CA LEU A 912 34.20 -36.54 15.36
C LEU A 912 34.32 -35.40 14.34
N ARG A 913 35.08 -35.60 13.25
CA ARG A 913 35.13 -34.65 12.11
C ARG A 913 33.75 -34.44 11.49
N LEU A 914 32.96 -35.52 11.34
CA LEU A 914 31.60 -35.44 10.81
C LEU A 914 30.68 -34.63 11.75
N PHE A 915 30.79 -34.83 13.06
CA PHE A 915 30.03 -34.06 14.05
C PHE A 915 30.42 -32.57 14.03
N PHE A 916 31.71 -32.26 13.94
CA PHE A 916 32.21 -30.89 13.75
C PHE A 916 31.62 -30.24 12.50
N VAL A 917 31.60 -30.94 11.37
CA VAL A 917 30.97 -30.47 10.12
C VAL A 917 29.45 -30.29 10.29
N GLN A 918 28.77 -31.17 11.03
CA GLN A 918 27.36 -31.00 11.33
C GLN A 918 27.08 -29.74 12.17
N ILE A 919 27.95 -29.40 13.13
CA ILE A 919 27.85 -28.16 13.90
C ILE A 919 28.05 -26.96 12.98
N LEU A 920 29.08 -26.97 12.13
CA LEU A 920 29.34 -25.90 11.15
C LEU A 920 28.14 -25.66 10.21
N LEU A 921 27.46 -26.72 9.77
CA LEU A 921 26.35 -26.61 8.82
C LEU A 921 25.01 -26.26 9.48
N ASN A 922 24.73 -26.86 10.65
CA ASN A 922 23.41 -26.80 11.28
C ASN A 922 23.32 -25.74 12.39
N ALA A 923 24.35 -25.64 13.23
CA ALA A 923 24.38 -24.71 14.35
C ALA A 923 25.07 -23.38 13.98
N LYS A 924 26.02 -23.42 13.03
CA LYS A 924 26.73 -22.26 12.44
C LYS A 924 27.38 -21.36 13.50
N PRO A 925 28.56 -21.74 14.01
CA PRO A 925 29.30 -20.93 14.97
C PRO A 925 29.46 -19.48 14.51
N SER A 926 29.38 -18.56 15.46
CA SER A 926 29.55 -17.12 15.23
C SER A 926 30.94 -16.78 14.66
N ASN A 927 31.95 -17.59 14.99
CA ASN A 927 33.30 -17.53 14.42
C ASN A 927 33.85 -18.93 14.15
N CYS A 928 33.69 -19.42 12.91
CA CYS A 928 34.17 -20.74 12.49
C CYS A 928 35.69 -20.92 12.65
N VAL A 929 36.49 -19.86 12.52
CA VAL A 929 37.96 -19.92 12.66
C VAL A 929 38.35 -20.12 14.12
N ALA A 930 37.75 -19.35 15.04
CA ALA A 930 37.99 -19.53 16.47
C ALA A 930 37.51 -20.92 16.95
N PHE A 931 36.38 -21.38 16.42
CA PHE A 931 35.85 -22.72 16.69
C PHE A 931 36.78 -23.84 16.19
N TRP A 932 37.32 -23.70 14.98
CA TRP A 932 38.36 -24.60 14.47
C TRP A 932 39.62 -24.57 15.35
N GLU A 933 40.15 -23.40 15.66
CA GLU A 933 41.38 -23.25 16.45
C GLU A 933 41.26 -23.89 17.84
N ARG A 934 40.08 -23.85 18.44
CA ARG A 934 39.79 -24.50 19.73
C ARG A 934 39.82 -26.02 19.63
N HIS A 935 39.11 -26.61 18.66
CA HIS A 935 38.85 -28.05 18.59
C HIS A 935 39.79 -28.84 17.66
N LYS A 936 40.69 -28.16 16.93
CA LYS A 936 41.54 -28.79 15.90
C LYS A 936 42.43 -29.92 16.45
N HIS A 937 42.86 -29.84 17.71
CA HIS A 937 43.71 -30.86 18.32
C HIS A 937 42.94 -32.17 18.53
N ASP A 938 41.70 -32.10 19.02
CA ASP A 938 40.84 -33.27 19.23
C ASP A 938 40.48 -33.93 17.90
N LEU A 939 40.25 -33.11 16.87
CA LEU A 939 40.04 -33.62 15.52
C LEU A 939 41.27 -34.40 15.03
N MET A 940 42.49 -33.96 15.32
CA MET A 940 43.73 -34.58 14.82
C MET A 940 44.16 -35.85 15.57
N GLU A 941 43.55 -36.17 16.70
CA GLU A 941 44.04 -37.19 17.64
C GLU A 941 44.23 -38.58 17.00
N ASP A 942 43.31 -38.99 16.12
CA ASP A 942 43.38 -40.30 15.47
C ASP A 942 44.58 -40.42 14.52
N LEU A 943 44.93 -39.33 13.83
CA LEU A 943 46.08 -39.26 12.93
C LEU A 943 47.39 -39.22 13.73
N LEU A 944 47.43 -38.47 14.84
CA LEU A 944 48.59 -38.46 15.74
C LEU A 944 48.89 -39.86 16.27
N ARG A 945 47.86 -40.58 16.74
CA ARG A 945 47.98 -41.97 17.23
C ARG A 945 48.39 -42.92 16.11
N ARG A 946 47.75 -42.84 14.93
CA ARG A 946 48.01 -43.71 13.79
C ARG A 946 49.45 -43.58 13.28
N HIS A 947 49.99 -42.37 13.29
CA HIS A 947 51.35 -42.07 12.82
C HIS A 947 52.39 -41.97 13.95
N ARG A 948 52.01 -42.27 15.20
CA ARG A 948 52.86 -42.24 16.41
C ARG A 948 53.58 -40.90 16.60
N LEU A 949 52.88 -39.79 16.32
CA LEU A 949 53.38 -38.43 16.47
C LEU A 949 52.98 -37.88 17.84
N SER A 950 53.90 -37.19 18.52
CA SER A 950 53.62 -36.52 19.79
C SER A 950 53.00 -35.13 19.62
N GLU A 951 53.20 -34.49 18.46
CA GLU A 951 52.74 -33.14 18.15
C GLU A 951 52.15 -33.07 16.73
N PRO A 952 51.17 -32.19 16.47
CA PRO A 952 50.61 -31.97 15.14
C PRO A 952 51.64 -31.39 14.17
N THR A 953 51.94 -32.14 13.11
CA THR A 953 52.71 -31.63 11.96
C THR A 953 51.78 -30.91 10.98
N GLU A 954 52.32 -30.03 10.13
CA GLU A 954 51.53 -29.37 9.08
C GLU A 954 50.81 -30.38 8.17
N ALA A 955 51.43 -31.52 7.89
CA ALA A 955 50.82 -32.61 7.13
C ALA A 955 49.54 -33.15 7.81
N VAL A 956 49.54 -33.30 9.14
CA VAL A 956 48.35 -33.72 9.91
C VAL A 956 47.27 -32.66 9.86
N VAL A 957 47.63 -31.38 10.03
CA VAL A 957 46.68 -30.26 9.97
C VAL A 957 45.98 -30.21 8.61
N HIS A 958 46.76 -30.26 7.52
CA HIS A 958 46.20 -30.21 6.16
C HIS A 958 45.43 -31.47 5.77
N ALA A 959 45.76 -32.64 6.32
CA ALA A 959 44.95 -33.85 6.15
C ALA A 959 43.57 -33.73 6.79
N VAL A 960 43.48 -33.19 8.02
CA VAL A 960 42.19 -32.93 8.67
C VAL A 960 41.38 -31.87 7.94
N LEU A 961 42.03 -30.77 7.51
CA LEU A 961 41.35 -29.73 6.72
C LEU A 961 40.79 -30.27 5.40
N ARG A 962 41.49 -31.23 4.77
CA ARG A 962 41.03 -31.92 3.55
C ARG A 962 39.80 -32.77 3.84
N ASP A 963 39.84 -33.59 4.89
CA ASP A 963 38.70 -34.42 5.30
C ASP A 963 37.45 -33.55 5.60
N VAL A 964 37.64 -32.43 6.30
CA VAL A 964 36.57 -31.46 6.60
C VAL A 964 36.03 -30.79 5.32
N ASP A 965 36.91 -30.36 4.41
CA ASP A 965 36.49 -29.73 3.14
C ASP A 965 35.73 -30.72 2.24
N GLU A 966 36.15 -31.98 2.17
CA GLU A 966 35.43 -33.03 1.43
C GLU A 966 34.02 -33.26 1.99
N MET A 967 33.89 -33.34 3.31
CA MET A 967 32.58 -33.48 3.98
C MET A 967 31.67 -32.26 3.75
N LEU A 968 32.23 -31.04 3.79
CA LEU A 968 31.50 -29.80 3.50
C LEU A 968 31.04 -29.73 2.04
N ARG A 969 31.92 -30.10 1.09
CA ARG A 969 31.60 -30.13 -0.35
C ARG A 969 30.49 -31.11 -0.69
N ALA A 970 30.46 -32.27 -0.02
CA ALA A 970 29.35 -33.21 -0.14
C ALA A 970 27.98 -32.64 0.29
N LYS A 971 27.96 -31.50 1.01
CA LYS A 971 26.77 -30.78 1.44
C LYS A 971 26.61 -29.41 0.77
N GLY A 972 27.40 -29.12 -0.27
CA GLY A 972 27.31 -27.87 -1.05
C GLY A 972 28.00 -26.65 -0.41
N GLN A 973 28.94 -26.88 0.52
CA GLN A 973 29.74 -25.86 1.22
C GLN A 973 31.25 -26.09 1.02
N SER A 974 32.12 -25.19 1.49
CA SER A 974 33.58 -25.38 1.45
C SER A 974 34.31 -24.62 2.56
N ASN A 975 35.57 -24.96 2.85
CA ASN A 975 36.39 -24.25 3.84
C ASN A 975 36.45 -22.73 3.55
N ARG A 976 36.71 -22.35 2.30
CA ARG A 976 36.71 -20.95 1.84
C ARG A 976 35.44 -20.17 2.18
N GLN A 977 34.27 -20.79 2.06
CA GLN A 977 32.99 -20.13 2.34
C GLN A 977 32.78 -19.89 3.84
N LEU A 978 33.42 -20.69 4.69
CA LEU A 978 33.40 -20.58 6.15
C LEU A 978 34.64 -19.89 6.72
N GLN A 979 35.50 -19.33 5.86
CA GLN A 979 36.76 -18.67 6.21
C GLN A 979 37.79 -19.59 6.93
N LEU A 980 37.64 -20.91 6.83
CA LEU A 980 38.61 -21.87 7.35
C LEU A 980 39.84 -21.93 6.42
N PRO A 981 41.03 -22.33 6.94
CA PRO A 981 42.21 -22.53 6.11
C PRO A 981 41.96 -23.57 5.00
N GLU A 982 42.43 -23.29 3.78
CA GLU A 982 42.32 -24.24 2.68
C GLU A 982 43.34 -25.38 2.85
N PRO A 983 42.96 -26.63 2.55
CA PRO A 983 43.89 -27.76 2.63
C PRO A 983 44.97 -27.63 1.54
N ASN A 984 46.24 -27.82 1.91
CA ASN A 984 47.33 -27.98 0.96
C ASN A 984 47.42 -29.46 0.54
N PRO A 985 47.13 -29.81 -0.73
CA PRO A 985 47.09 -31.21 -1.17
C PRO A 985 48.44 -31.91 -1.06
N GLU A 986 49.56 -31.21 -1.29
CA GLU A 986 50.90 -31.79 -1.24
C GLU A 986 51.25 -32.21 0.19
N LEU A 987 50.97 -31.36 1.17
CA LEU A 987 51.19 -31.65 2.59
C LEU A 987 50.24 -32.74 3.11
N ALA A 988 48.97 -32.72 2.69
CA ALA A 988 47.99 -33.74 3.08
C ALA A 988 48.33 -35.14 2.54
N ASN A 989 48.99 -35.22 1.37
CA ASN A 989 49.35 -36.48 0.73
C ASN A 989 50.57 -37.17 1.35
N GLN A 990 51.43 -36.44 2.09
CA GLN A 990 52.60 -37.02 2.77
C GLN A 990 52.23 -38.12 3.77
N LEU A 991 51.05 -38.05 4.38
CA LEU A 991 50.53 -39.09 5.28
C LEU A 991 49.94 -40.30 4.54
N THR A 992 49.62 -40.13 3.26
CA THR A 992 49.06 -41.19 2.40
C THR A 992 50.18 -42.04 1.79
N GLU A 993 51.31 -41.43 1.42
CA GLU A 993 52.51 -42.13 0.92
C GLU A 993 53.19 -43.00 1.99
N ALA A 994 53.18 -42.55 3.26
CA ALA A 994 53.68 -43.35 4.39
C ALA A 994 52.94 -44.69 4.57
N ARG A 995 51.68 -44.78 4.10
CA ARG A 995 50.83 -45.98 4.18
C ARG A 995 51.21 -47.02 3.12
N VAL A 996 51.52 -46.59 1.90
CA VAL A 996 51.94 -47.48 0.79
C VAL A 996 53.30 -48.12 1.13
N LEU A 997 54.23 -47.36 1.71
CA LEU A 997 55.55 -47.87 2.14
C LEU A 997 55.50 -48.83 3.35
N GLN A 998 54.45 -48.77 4.18
CA GLN A 998 54.26 -49.69 5.32
C GLN A 998 53.57 -51.00 4.92
N GLU A 999 52.64 -50.95 3.97
CA GLU A 999 51.96 -52.13 3.40
C GLU A 999 52.93 -52.93 2.50
N GLU A 1000 53.78 -52.27 1.68
CA GLU A 1000 54.80 -52.96 0.86
C GLU A 1000 55.89 -53.68 1.68
N ARG A 1001 56.21 -53.19 2.89
CA ARG A 1001 57.13 -53.86 3.81
C ARG A 1001 56.54 -55.12 4.48
N HIS A 1002 55.21 -55.25 4.53
CA HIS A 1002 54.55 -56.46 5.06
C HIS A 1002 54.28 -57.51 3.98
N SER A 1003 54.17 -57.13 2.70
CA SER A 1003 53.94 -58.05 1.59
C SER A 1003 55.21 -58.68 0.99
N GLY A 1004 56.41 -58.27 1.41
CA GLY A 1004 57.69 -58.72 0.85
C GLY A 1004 58.35 -59.94 1.50
N ASN A 1005 57.70 -60.65 2.43
CA ASN A 1005 58.36 -61.69 3.26
C ASN A 1005 57.71 -63.08 3.24
N GLU A 1006 56.80 -63.36 2.30
CA GLU A 1006 56.26 -64.70 2.08
C GLU A 1006 56.39 -65.06 0.59
N HIS A 1007 57.56 -65.53 0.17
CA HIS A 1007 57.77 -66.58 -0.84
C HIS A 1007 59.27 -66.84 -1.08
N GLY A 1008 59.73 -67.94 -0.51
CA GLY A 1008 60.90 -68.70 -0.93
C GLY A 1008 60.91 -70.02 -0.14
N PRO A 1009 61.21 -71.18 -0.75
CA PRO A 1009 61.71 -71.39 -2.12
C PRO A 1009 60.61 -71.65 -3.16
#